data_AF-K9QW07-F1
#
_entry.id   AF-K9QW07-F1
#
_cell.length_a   1.000
_cell.length_b   1.000
_cell.length_c   1.000
_cell.angle_alpha   90.00
_cell.angle_beta   90.00
_cell.angle_gamma   90.00
#
_symmetry.space_group_name_H-M   'P 1'
#
loop_
_entity.id
_entity.type
_entity.pdbx_description
1 polymer ?
#
loop_
_entity_poly.entity_id
_entity_poly.type
_entity_poly.pdbx_seq_one_letter_code
_entity_poly.pdbx_strand_id
1 'polypeptide(L)'
;MTNGNHVIFIHPDGTSPSHYALARFVDEGPDGRLNWDQLSNAGVYLGHMEDQLGGTSNGGAVTHATGAKVYAESFGYELNNLPITSLSGSNKTIVEEARDAGKVTALVQSGAIFEPGTAAFVAKTQEIVNSNGSRTVPRAQAAEIARQVIESGVDFILSGGELNLLPVGTDGFHGTAAQYDAISTNPLQRPTVNLIQLAINRGYTVVYTEQQLRNLLDTTITPVTPTKVLGVFAPVHTFNDRPEEVLAQNGLPLYRETAPTIAEMLEITQQLMEKHPNFSKGSITIVEEEGSDNFGNNNNAAGTLEGVRRADAAIGVAMDFIEKYPNTLLVTAADSDAGGLQVVDPRTAGQNVGNINNNPATSSRNVPLDGTTGANTLPFVSAPDANGDVFNFAVGWAGTPDFSGSIVAKAHGLNADKLPATVDNTGIYELMYETLFNTELAPRNPAPTPAPQATRQTGNVIFIHPDGTSPSHFMALRNVDKGPDGRLNWDKMTNAGVYLGHMENQLTGTSNAGAVTHANGVKVFNESFGLNEDNSRITPASGKTGYTILEEAIAAGKATALIQSGQMAEPGTAAFAAETTNRDGNNLRARDKYAEIIEQVIRSGTDVIMGGGELYMLPIGTTGFHVTAEIDASETNPAFRPNINLIELAESLGYTVVYTEEQMNQVVNSNNPPTKLLGVFAAEDTFDDRREEQLGLNTDNPLPLYVATAPTVAEMLEASLKIVSTDPDGFFVVIEEEGTDNFANNNNAVGTIEAVRRADAAIGVAMDYVNNQDPNTLVITAADSDAGGLQVFQFAPYVRPSGNFDTSNPNLANNQPEVPFINVNPTTTNNNRAFLDGVNGSTASAERPWVPFASPNSIDGPMGNFGVAWVGTPDFPGSIVSKAYGMNADKLPSTVDNTGIYDLMYQTLFGVTPEVAAAQQQTELVAGTAGADTLIAAVDAPFDGINDTVFTGAGNDEVDAQTVSLPIAGRNRVNLGSGNDTIFVNRNDRVFGSAGNDEFDATDGKGGNRMSGGAGDDIFRLGSGDRALGGDGNDEFYVQSGGANLLSGGAGADQFWIANVELPTSANTILDFEKGVDVIGVLGISRNTLTLNVINGNTEIGLGGQTVAIVNGVTGLDANTNFVFV
;
A
#
# COMPACT_ATOMS: atom_id res chain seq x y z
N MET A 1 13.36 -36.32 -1.55
CA MET A 1 11.89 -36.44 -1.61
C MET A 1 11.46 -35.59 -2.79
N THR A 2 11.09 -36.23 -3.90
CA THR A 2 10.79 -35.57 -5.19
C THR A 2 9.28 -35.48 -5.35
N ASN A 3 8.66 -34.42 -4.83
CA ASN A 3 7.27 -34.10 -5.10
C ASN A 3 7.25 -32.98 -6.14
N GLY A 4 6.60 -33.18 -7.28
CA GLY A 4 6.52 -32.13 -8.31
C GLY A 4 5.67 -30.95 -7.83
N ASN A 5 6.06 -29.74 -8.22
CA ASN A 5 5.40 -28.50 -7.82
C ASN A 5 4.03 -28.32 -8.48
N HIS A 6 3.17 -27.55 -7.82
CA HIS A 6 1.82 -27.26 -8.27
C HIS A 6 1.65 -25.77 -8.58
N VAL A 7 0.78 -25.45 -9.53
CA VAL A 7 0.34 -24.07 -9.82
C VAL A 7 -1.19 -24.05 -9.85
N ILE A 8 -1.75 -23.04 -9.20
CA ILE A 8 -3.15 -22.65 -9.32
C ILE A 8 -3.14 -21.21 -9.83
N PHE A 9 -3.64 -21.01 -11.05
CA PHE A 9 -3.88 -19.69 -11.60
C PHE A 9 -5.37 -19.41 -11.54
N ILE A 10 -5.76 -18.35 -10.83
CA ILE A 10 -7.14 -17.89 -10.77
C ILE A 10 -7.22 -16.57 -11.55
N HIS A 11 -8.08 -16.54 -12.56
CA HIS A 11 -8.38 -15.41 -13.41
C HIS A 11 -9.76 -14.86 -12.99
N PRO A 12 -9.83 -13.94 -12.02
CA PRO A 12 -11.05 -13.21 -11.70
C PRO A 12 -11.24 -12.13 -12.76
N ASP A 13 -11.90 -12.50 -13.88
CA ASP A 13 -11.93 -11.69 -15.10
C ASP A 13 -12.47 -10.28 -14.81
N GLY A 14 -11.85 -9.26 -15.39
CA GLY A 14 -12.27 -7.87 -15.27
C GLY A 14 -12.09 -7.22 -13.88
N THR A 15 -11.41 -7.83 -12.91
CA THR A 15 -11.37 -7.30 -11.54
C THR A 15 -10.20 -6.35 -11.24
N SER A 16 -10.53 -5.25 -10.56
CA SER A 16 -9.60 -4.27 -9.96
C SER A 16 -9.74 -4.25 -8.42
N PRO A 17 -8.85 -3.58 -7.67
CA PRO A 17 -9.02 -3.38 -6.23
C PRO A 17 -10.39 -2.78 -5.85
N SER A 18 -11.02 -1.97 -6.71
CA SER A 18 -12.37 -1.43 -6.48
C SER A 18 -13.46 -2.50 -6.47
N HIS A 19 -13.31 -3.55 -7.30
CA HIS A 19 -14.19 -4.71 -7.28
C HIS A 19 -14.10 -5.46 -5.95
N TYR A 20 -12.87 -5.67 -5.45
CA TYR A 20 -12.64 -6.27 -4.15
C TYR A 20 -13.08 -5.36 -2.99
N ALA A 21 -12.97 -4.04 -3.13
CA ALA A 21 -13.48 -3.09 -2.14
C ALA A 21 -15.01 -3.17 -2.01
N LEU A 22 -15.75 -3.26 -3.13
CA LEU A 22 -17.19 -3.52 -3.12
C LEU A 22 -17.53 -4.78 -2.33
N ALA A 23 -16.88 -5.91 -2.63
CA ALA A 23 -17.11 -7.16 -1.91
C ALA A 23 -16.73 -7.08 -0.43
N ARG A 24 -15.55 -6.52 -0.12
CA ARG A 24 -15.03 -6.36 1.24
C ARG A 24 -15.99 -5.53 2.09
N PHE A 25 -16.46 -4.39 1.58
CA PHE A 25 -17.37 -3.54 2.33
C PHE A 25 -18.69 -4.24 2.63
N VAL A 26 -19.27 -4.98 1.69
CA VAL A 26 -20.53 -5.70 1.94
C VAL A 26 -20.34 -6.85 2.93
N ASP A 27 -19.27 -7.63 2.81
CA ASP A 27 -19.16 -8.92 3.50
C ASP A 27 -18.38 -8.85 4.81
N GLU A 28 -17.28 -8.09 4.85
CA GLU A 28 -16.32 -8.09 5.95
C GLU A 28 -16.19 -6.72 6.64
N GLY A 29 -16.76 -5.67 6.04
CA GLY A 29 -16.62 -4.29 6.51
C GLY A 29 -15.29 -3.67 6.07
N PRO A 30 -15.08 -2.37 6.29
CA PRO A 30 -13.90 -1.68 5.78
C PRO A 30 -12.59 -2.09 6.48
N ASP A 31 -12.65 -2.57 7.73
CA ASP A 31 -11.51 -3.17 8.44
C ASP A 31 -11.29 -4.66 8.13
N GLY A 32 -12.28 -5.29 7.48
CA GLY A 32 -12.27 -6.71 7.14
C GLY A 32 -11.25 -7.09 6.07
N ARG A 33 -11.05 -8.39 5.87
CA ARG A 33 -10.12 -8.92 4.85
C ARG A 33 -10.78 -10.08 4.11
N LEU A 34 -10.86 -9.96 2.80
CA LEU A 34 -11.20 -11.07 1.91
C LEU A 34 -10.03 -12.06 1.83
N ASN A 35 -10.23 -13.24 1.23
CA ASN A 35 -9.12 -14.17 0.98
C ASN A 35 -8.05 -13.54 0.04
N TRP A 36 -8.50 -12.78 -0.96
CA TRP A 36 -7.62 -12.02 -1.86
C TRP A 36 -6.75 -11.00 -1.12
N ASP A 37 -7.23 -10.43 -0.01
CA ASP A 37 -6.46 -9.49 0.80
C ASP A 37 -5.32 -10.16 1.57
N GLN A 38 -5.42 -11.47 1.81
CA GLN A 38 -4.46 -12.24 2.60
C GLN A 38 -3.32 -12.85 1.75
N LEU A 39 -3.40 -12.75 0.42
CA LEU A 39 -2.32 -13.18 -0.47
C LEU A 39 -1.06 -12.36 -0.19
N SER A 40 0.13 -12.98 -0.17
CA SER A 40 1.32 -12.40 0.48
C SER A 40 2.01 -11.31 -0.31
N ASN A 41 1.82 -11.28 -1.63
CA ASN A 41 2.53 -10.38 -2.54
C ASN A 41 1.54 -9.73 -3.51
N ALA A 42 1.77 -8.46 -3.85
CA ALA A 42 0.97 -7.70 -4.80
C ALA A 42 1.87 -7.00 -5.83
N GLY A 43 1.35 -6.84 -7.04
CA GLY A 43 2.01 -6.11 -8.11
C GLY A 43 0.99 -5.46 -9.03
N VAL A 44 1.26 -4.22 -9.45
CA VAL A 44 0.45 -3.52 -10.45
C VAL A 44 0.63 -4.22 -11.79
N TYR A 45 -0.46 -4.67 -12.38
CA TYR A 45 -0.46 -5.47 -13.60
C TYR A 45 -0.54 -4.57 -14.85
N LEU A 46 0.34 -4.81 -15.82
CA LEU A 46 0.38 -4.10 -17.10
C LEU A 46 -0.15 -4.99 -18.23
N GLY A 47 -1.42 -4.78 -18.58
CA GLY A 47 -2.21 -5.66 -19.43
C GLY A 47 -2.15 -5.42 -20.94
N HIS A 48 -1.32 -4.49 -21.44
CA HIS A 48 -1.35 -4.14 -22.86
C HIS A 48 -1.06 -5.33 -23.80
N MET A 49 -1.64 -5.28 -24.99
CA MET A 49 -1.46 -6.23 -26.09
C MET A 49 -0.37 -5.74 -27.07
N GLU A 50 -0.06 -6.53 -28.10
CA GLU A 50 0.89 -6.12 -29.17
C GLU A 50 0.42 -4.86 -29.92
N ASP A 51 -0.90 -4.62 -29.99
CA ASP A 51 -1.50 -3.63 -30.85
C ASP A 51 -2.50 -2.68 -30.15
N GLN A 52 -2.64 -2.76 -28.82
CA GLN A 52 -3.46 -1.82 -28.03
C GLN A 52 -3.09 -1.85 -26.53
N LEU A 53 -3.45 -0.79 -25.82
CA LEU A 53 -3.27 -0.58 -24.38
C LEU A 53 -4.28 -1.38 -23.55
N GLY A 54 -5.52 -1.52 -24.03
CA GLY A 54 -6.56 -2.31 -23.41
C GLY A 54 -6.27 -3.81 -23.50
N GLY A 55 -6.37 -4.52 -22.38
CA GLY A 55 -6.43 -5.98 -22.40
C GLY A 55 -7.67 -6.49 -23.12
N THR A 56 -7.66 -7.75 -23.52
CA THR A 56 -8.86 -8.47 -23.99
C THR A 56 -8.79 -9.88 -23.43
N SER A 57 -9.92 -10.47 -23.04
CA SER A 57 -9.86 -11.76 -22.35
C SER A 57 -9.23 -12.87 -23.19
N ASN A 58 -9.37 -12.85 -24.51
CA ASN A 58 -8.64 -13.80 -25.37
C ASN A 58 -7.14 -13.48 -25.52
N GLY A 59 -6.76 -12.22 -25.76
CA GLY A 59 -5.35 -11.85 -25.91
C GLY A 59 -4.58 -12.04 -24.59
N GLY A 60 -5.16 -11.57 -23.49
CA GLY A 60 -4.64 -11.73 -22.12
C GLY A 60 -4.44 -13.19 -21.76
N ALA A 61 -5.45 -14.04 -21.95
CA ALA A 61 -5.34 -15.47 -21.66
C ALA A 61 -4.30 -16.18 -22.54
N VAL A 62 -4.18 -15.82 -23.83
CA VAL A 62 -3.10 -16.34 -24.69
C VAL A 62 -1.73 -15.91 -24.17
N THR A 63 -1.59 -14.67 -23.72
CA THR A 63 -0.34 -14.17 -23.11
C THR A 63 -0.02 -14.90 -21.81
N HIS A 64 -0.98 -15.13 -20.91
CA HIS A 64 -0.76 -15.94 -19.71
C HIS A 64 -0.45 -17.41 -20.04
N ALA A 65 -1.02 -17.96 -21.11
CA ALA A 65 -0.81 -19.33 -21.53
C ALA A 65 0.54 -19.57 -22.22
N THR A 66 1.15 -18.53 -22.79
CA THR A 66 2.33 -18.69 -23.67
C THR A 66 3.52 -17.80 -23.28
N GLY A 67 3.33 -16.75 -22.49
CA GLY A 67 4.34 -15.72 -22.22
C GLY A 67 4.64 -14.82 -23.43
N ALA A 68 3.84 -14.88 -24.50
CA ALA A 68 3.99 -14.04 -25.68
C ALA A 68 2.96 -12.91 -25.68
N LYS A 69 3.38 -11.69 -26.02
CA LYS A 69 2.45 -10.60 -26.37
C LYS A 69 1.85 -10.93 -27.73
N VAL A 70 0.53 -10.78 -27.85
CA VAL A 70 -0.22 -11.07 -29.07
C VAL A 70 -1.15 -9.90 -29.39
N TYR A 71 -1.59 -9.82 -30.65
CA TYR A 71 -2.64 -8.88 -31.04
C TYR A 71 -3.98 -9.20 -30.34
N ALA A 72 -4.80 -8.17 -30.13
CA ALA A 72 -6.00 -8.22 -29.28
C ALA A 72 -7.06 -9.27 -29.67
N GLU A 73 -7.12 -9.72 -30.92
CA GLU A 73 -8.12 -10.72 -31.37
C GLU A 73 -7.53 -12.14 -31.43
N SER A 74 -6.31 -12.33 -30.92
CA SER A 74 -5.63 -13.63 -30.92
C SER A 74 -6.36 -14.66 -30.08
N PHE A 75 -6.42 -15.90 -30.60
CA PHE A 75 -6.77 -17.09 -29.85
C PHE A 75 -5.78 -18.20 -30.23
N GLY A 76 -4.52 -18.05 -29.82
CA GLY A 76 -3.45 -19.03 -30.04
C GLY A 76 -2.72 -18.95 -31.39
N TYR A 77 -2.88 -17.85 -32.13
CA TYR A 77 -2.12 -17.53 -33.35
C TYR A 77 -1.76 -16.04 -33.37
N GLU A 78 -0.67 -15.69 -34.03
CA GLU A 78 -0.32 -14.31 -34.37
C GLU A 78 -1.12 -13.81 -35.58
N LEU A 79 -0.99 -12.51 -35.86
CA LEU A 79 -1.62 -11.89 -37.02
C LEU A 79 -1.26 -12.65 -38.31
N ASN A 80 -2.25 -12.80 -39.20
CA ASN A 80 -2.17 -13.65 -40.41
C ASN A 80 -2.06 -15.16 -40.15
N ASN A 81 -2.54 -15.62 -39.00
CA ASN A 81 -2.57 -17.04 -38.62
C ASN A 81 -1.18 -17.67 -38.52
N LEU A 82 -0.16 -16.87 -38.18
CA LEU A 82 1.19 -17.36 -37.93
C LEU A 82 1.24 -18.04 -36.54
N PRO A 83 2.08 -19.08 -36.36
CA PRO A 83 2.18 -19.76 -35.06
C PRO A 83 2.84 -18.87 -34.01
N ILE A 84 2.33 -18.93 -32.78
CA ILE A 84 2.97 -18.31 -31.61
C ILE A 84 4.16 -19.17 -31.17
N THR A 85 5.27 -18.51 -30.84
CA THR A 85 6.38 -19.11 -30.10
C THR A 85 6.27 -18.66 -28.66
N SER A 86 6.02 -19.59 -27.75
CA SER A 86 5.93 -19.34 -26.31
C SER A 86 7.29 -18.93 -25.75
N LEU A 87 7.30 -18.24 -24.61
CA LEU A 87 8.53 -17.75 -23.97
C LEU A 87 9.48 -18.87 -23.56
N SER A 88 8.97 -20.11 -23.38
CA SER A 88 9.78 -21.32 -23.21
C SER A 88 10.59 -21.72 -24.45
N GLY A 89 10.34 -21.08 -25.60
CA GLY A 89 10.88 -21.45 -26.92
C GLY A 89 10.11 -22.58 -27.61
N SER A 90 8.98 -23.02 -27.05
CA SER A 90 8.08 -24.02 -27.62
C SER A 90 6.98 -23.38 -28.46
N ASN A 91 6.13 -24.19 -29.12
CA ASN A 91 4.89 -23.73 -29.77
C ASN A 91 3.66 -24.26 -29.02
N LYS A 92 3.80 -24.44 -27.70
CA LYS A 92 2.81 -25.04 -26.81
C LYS A 92 2.53 -24.10 -25.65
N THR A 93 1.30 -24.13 -25.16
CA THR A 93 0.96 -23.44 -23.92
C THR A 93 1.59 -24.13 -22.70
N ILE A 94 1.61 -23.44 -21.56
CA ILE A 94 2.07 -24.01 -20.29
C ILE A 94 1.28 -25.26 -19.85
N VAL A 95 -0.03 -25.32 -20.14
CA VAL A 95 -0.87 -26.50 -19.83
C VAL A 95 -0.52 -27.67 -20.75
N GLU A 96 -0.29 -27.43 -22.04
CA GLU A 96 0.16 -28.47 -22.97
C GLU A 96 1.54 -29.02 -22.58
N GLU A 97 2.47 -28.17 -22.16
CA GLU A 97 3.78 -28.58 -21.65
C GLU A 97 3.68 -29.35 -20.33
N ALA A 98 2.81 -28.91 -19.41
CA ALA A 98 2.55 -29.61 -18.15
C ALA A 98 1.95 -31.01 -18.38
N ARG A 99 0.99 -31.13 -19.29
CA ARG A 99 0.41 -32.41 -19.73
C ARG A 99 1.47 -33.34 -20.29
N ASP A 100 2.35 -32.83 -21.15
CA ASP A 100 3.41 -33.62 -21.77
C ASP A 100 4.49 -34.05 -20.76
N ALA A 101 4.71 -33.26 -19.70
CA ALA A 101 5.49 -33.65 -18.53
C ALA A 101 4.77 -34.65 -17.60
N GLY A 102 3.52 -35.01 -17.92
CA GLY A 102 2.69 -35.95 -17.18
C GLY A 102 2.17 -35.40 -15.86
N LYS A 103 2.10 -34.08 -15.70
CA LYS A 103 1.45 -33.41 -14.57
C LYS A 103 -0.07 -33.52 -14.70
N VAL A 104 -0.78 -33.38 -13.58
CA VAL A 104 -2.25 -33.36 -13.58
C VAL A 104 -2.73 -31.98 -14.03
N THR A 105 -3.73 -31.95 -14.92
CA THR A 105 -4.21 -30.71 -15.55
C THR A 105 -5.69 -30.49 -15.32
N ALA A 106 -6.08 -29.26 -15.00
CA ALA A 106 -7.47 -28.89 -14.77
C ALA A 106 -7.81 -27.51 -15.37
N LEU A 107 -9.00 -27.42 -15.96
CA LEU A 107 -9.64 -26.20 -16.43
C LEU A 107 -11.00 -26.08 -15.72
N VAL A 108 -11.20 -25.01 -14.95
CA VAL A 108 -12.38 -24.79 -14.11
C VAL A 108 -12.92 -23.40 -14.43
N GLN A 109 -14.16 -23.29 -14.90
CA GLN A 109 -14.67 -22.03 -15.45
C GLN A 109 -16.16 -21.84 -15.14
N SER A 110 -16.57 -20.65 -14.70
CA SER A 110 -17.98 -20.34 -14.46
C SER A 110 -18.73 -20.03 -15.77
N GLY A 111 -18.00 -19.61 -16.81
CA GLY A 111 -18.48 -19.39 -18.16
C GLY A 111 -18.71 -20.67 -18.97
N ALA A 112 -18.92 -20.51 -20.27
CA ALA A 112 -19.04 -21.62 -21.21
C ALA A 112 -17.67 -22.24 -21.52
N ILE A 113 -17.62 -23.51 -21.92
CA ILE A 113 -16.35 -24.24 -22.23
C ILE A 113 -15.39 -23.56 -23.22
N PHE A 114 -15.85 -22.56 -23.99
CA PHE A 114 -15.04 -21.86 -24.97
C PHE A 114 -14.49 -20.52 -24.48
N GLU A 115 -14.84 -20.06 -23.26
CA GLU A 115 -14.31 -18.79 -22.75
C GLU A 115 -12.79 -18.87 -22.55
N PRO A 116 -12.08 -17.78 -22.89
CA PRO A 116 -10.65 -17.82 -23.14
C PRO A 116 -9.81 -18.03 -21.90
N GLY A 117 -10.18 -17.54 -20.72
CA GLY A 117 -9.33 -17.61 -19.53
C GLY A 117 -9.00 -19.03 -19.11
N THR A 118 -9.78 -20.03 -19.52
CA THR A 118 -9.31 -21.43 -19.54
C THR A 118 -9.05 -21.99 -20.94
N ALA A 119 -9.89 -21.71 -21.94
CA ALA A 119 -9.81 -22.41 -23.22
C ALA A 119 -8.56 -22.04 -24.05
N ALA A 120 -8.06 -20.81 -23.94
CA ALA A 120 -6.85 -20.36 -24.65
C ALA A 120 -5.59 -21.11 -24.21
N PHE A 121 -5.61 -21.73 -23.03
CA PHE A 121 -4.53 -22.60 -22.56
C PHE A 121 -4.45 -23.93 -23.30
N VAL A 122 -5.42 -24.32 -24.12
CA VAL A 122 -5.39 -25.62 -24.81
C VAL A 122 -5.98 -25.62 -26.23
N ALA A 123 -6.60 -24.53 -26.65
CA ALA A 123 -7.22 -24.40 -27.95
C ALA A 123 -6.64 -23.21 -28.73
N LYS A 124 -6.63 -23.34 -30.06
CA LYS A 124 -6.20 -22.29 -30.98
C LYS A 124 -7.04 -22.27 -32.23
N THR A 125 -7.48 -21.09 -32.63
CA THR A 125 -8.32 -20.90 -33.82
C THR A 125 -7.74 -19.85 -34.74
N GLN A 126 -7.72 -20.16 -36.02
CA GLN A 126 -7.29 -19.23 -37.05
C GLN A 126 -8.42 -18.26 -37.37
N GLU A 127 -8.09 -17.02 -37.70
CA GLU A 127 -9.05 -16.13 -38.32
C GLU A 127 -9.47 -16.67 -39.69
N ILE A 128 -10.78 -16.65 -39.97
CA ILE A 128 -11.32 -17.06 -41.26
C ILE A 128 -11.60 -15.83 -42.12
N VAL A 129 -10.93 -15.71 -43.27
CA VAL A 129 -11.28 -14.73 -44.30
C VAL A 129 -12.27 -15.37 -45.27
N ASN A 130 -13.53 -14.93 -45.22
CA ASN A 130 -14.60 -15.43 -46.07
C ASN A 130 -14.40 -14.99 -47.53
N SER A 131 -15.00 -15.72 -48.47
CA SER A 131 -14.87 -15.43 -49.91
C SER A 131 -15.39 -14.04 -50.33
N ASN A 132 -16.22 -13.40 -49.50
CA ASN A 132 -16.72 -12.05 -49.70
C ASN A 132 -15.83 -10.95 -49.07
N GLY A 133 -14.69 -11.32 -48.48
CA GLY A 133 -13.76 -10.41 -47.79
C GLY A 133 -14.12 -10.09 -46.34
N SER A 134 -15.27 -10.54 -45.82
CA SER A 134 -15.56 -10.46 -44.38
C SER A 134 -14.64 -11.41 -43.60
N ARG A 135 -14.32 -11.06 -42.36
CA ARG A 135 -13.45 -11.89 -41.50
C ARG A 135 -14.26 -12.39 -40.31
N THR A 136 -14.06 -13.65 -39.93
CA THR A 136 -14.57 -14.22 -38.69
C THR A 136 -13.41 -14.30 -37.72
N VAL A 137 -13.49 -13.51 -36.64
CA VAL A 137 -12.44 -13.46 -35.62
C VAL A 137 -12.26 -14.82 -34.93
N PRO A 138 -11.04 -15.15 -34.48
CA PRO A 138 -10.73 -16.41 -33.80
C PRO A 138 -11.76 -16.79 -32.71
N ARG A 139 -12.00 -15.92 -31.72
CA ARG A 139 -12.88 -16.18 -30.58
C ARG A 139 -14.33 -16.53 -30.96
N ALA A 140 -14.82 -16.11 -32.13
CA ALA A 140 -16.20 -16.39 -32.57
C ALA A 140 -16.47 -17.87 -32.89
N GLN A 141 -15.43 -18.71 -32.99
CA GLN A 141 -15.48 -20.13 -33.35
C GLN A 141 -15.73 -21.05 -32.14
N ALA A 142 -16.67 -20.70 -31.27
CA ALA A 142 -16.95 -21.39 -30.00
C ALA A 142 -17.06 -22.92 -30.09
N ALA A 143 -17.73 -23.46 -31.11
CA ALA A 143 -17.87 -24.91 -31.29
C ALA A 143 -16.55 -25.61 -31.62
N GLU A 144 -15.65 -24.93 -32.36
CA GLU A 144 -14.33 -25.45 -32.68
C GLU A 144 -13.40 -25.35 -31.46
N ILE A 145 -13.46 -24.26 -30.71
CA ILE A 145 -12.73 -24.10 -29.45
C ILE A 145 -13.14 -25.19 -28.46
N ALA A 146 -14.45 -25.39 -28.24
CA ALA A 146 -14.98 -26.44 -27.37
C ALA A 146 -14.53 -27.85 -27.78
N ARG A 147 -14.47 -28.11 -29.09
CA ARG A 147 -13.93 -29.37 -29.63
C ARG A 147 -12.46 -29.53 -29.25
N GLN A 148 -11.64 -28.51 -29.45
CA GLN A 148 -10.21 -28.56 -29.12
C GLN A 148 -9.97 -28.72 -27.61
N VAL A 149 -10.76 -28.07 -26.76
CA VAL A 149 -10.70 -28.25 -25.30
C VAL A 149 -10.91 -29.72 -24.91
N ILE A 150 -11.90 -30.41 -25.48
CA ILE A 150 -12.12 -31.85 -25.24
C ILE A 150 -11.00 -32.72 -25.83
N GLU A 151 -10.44 -32.32 -26.97
CA GLU A 151 -9.36 -33.05 -27.62
C GLU A 151 -7.98 -32.85 -27.00
N SER A 152 -7.81 -31.77 -26.22
CA SER A 152 -6.58 -31.43 -25.51
C SER A 152 -6.11 -32.54 -24.58
N GLY A 153 -7.04 -33.35 -24.08
CA GLY A 153 -6.75 -34.43 -23.16
C GLY A 153 -6.47 -33.97 -21.72
N VAL A 154 -6.80 -32.72 -21.36
CA VAL A 154 -6.84 -32.24 -19.96
C VAL A 154 -7.60 -33.22 -19.07
N ASP A 155 -7.16 -33.41 -17.82
CA ASP A 155 -7.77 -34.40 -16.94
C ASP A 155 -9.16 -33.94 -16.45
N PHE A 156 -9.29 -32.71 -15.96
CA PHE A 156 -10.54 -32.18 -15.43
C PHE A 156 -10.99 -30.93 -16.19
N ILE A 157 -12.18 -30.94 -16.77
CA ILE A 157 -12.78 -29.81 -17.50
C ILE A 157 -14.15 -29.54 -16.89
N LEU A 158 -14.32 -28.44 -16.17
CA LEU A 158 -15.57 -28.07 -15.50
C LEU A 158 -16.06 -26.72 -16.01
N SER A 159 -17.21 -26.69 -16.69
CA SER A 159 -17.74 -25.45 -17.29
C SER A 159 -19.24 -25.54 -17.63
N GLY A 160 -19.80 -24.44 -18.14
CA GLY A 160 -21.04 -24.43 -18.89
C GLY A 160 -20.85 -24.78 -20.38
N GLY A 161 -21.81 -24.37 -21.22
CA GLY A 161 -21.68 -24.42 -22.67
C GLY A 161 -22.24 -25.67 -23.34
N GLU A 162 -23.25 -26.33 -22.77
CA GLU A 162 -23.87 -27.52 -23.39
C GLU A 162 -24.34 -27.25 -24.84
N LEU A 163 -24.83 -26.04 -25.10
CA LEU A 163 -25.20 -25.57 -26.44
C LEU A 163 -24.05 -25.78 -27.45
N ASN A 164 -22.83 -25.46 -27.03
CA ASN A 164 -21.61 -25.51 -27.84
C ASN A 164 -21.03 -26.92 -27.98
N LEU A 165 -21.64 -27.90 -27.32
CA LEU A 165 -21.25 -29.31 -27.36
C LEU A 165 -22.20 -30.18 -28.19
N LEU A 166 -23.36 -29.64 -28.58
CA LEU A 166 -24.44 -30.41 -29.20
C LEU A 166 -24.83 -29.88 -30.60
N PRO A 167 -24.98 -30.77 -31.61
CA PRO A 167 -25.46 -30.38 -32.92
C PRO A 167 -26.87 -29.81 -32.92
N VAL A 168 -27.18 -29.01 -33.94
CA VAL A 168 -28.55 -28.52 -34.22
C VAL A 168 -29.53 -29.70 -34.25
N GLY A 169 -30.69 -29.53 -33.62
CA GLY A 169 -31.70 -30.59 -33.53
C GLY A 169 -31.42 -31.68 -32.48
N THR A 170 -30.43 -31.50 -31.60
CA THR A 170 -30.09 -32.46 -30.54
C THR A 170 -30.54 -31.95 -29.17
N ASP A 171 -31.25 -32.78 -28.40
CA ASP A 171 -31.59 -32.49 -27.01
C ASP A 171 -30.35 -32.58 -26.12
N GLY A 172 -30.25 -31.68 -25.15
CA GLY A 172 -29.27 -31.74 -24.07
C GLY A 172 -29.91 -32.06 -22.71
N PHE A 173 -29.08 -32.09 -21.68
CA PHE A 173 -29.51 -32.21 -20.29
C PHE A 173 -30.19 -30.93 -19.79
N HIS A 174 -29.64 -29.76 -20.13
CA HIS A 174 -30.09 -28.46 -19.64
C HIS A 174 -31.10 -27.75 -20.55
N GLY A 175 -31.38 -28.32 -21.72
CA GLY A 175 -32.28 -27.72 -22.70
C GLY A 175 -32.66 -28.66 -23.84
N THR A 176 -33.85 -28.45 -24.37
CA THR A 176 -34.35 -29.18 -25.54
C THR A 176 -33.71 -28.65 -26.83
N ALA A 177 -33.71 -29.46 -27.88
CA ALA A 177 -33.27 -29.07 -29.21
C ALA A 177 -33.94 -27.77 -29.68
N ALA A 178 -35.24 -27.62 -29.45
CA ALA A 178 -36.00 -26.43 -29.84
C ALA A 178 -35.53 -25.16 -29.10
N GLN A 179 -35.17 -25.28 -27.81
CA GLN A 179 -34.63 -24.15 -27.05
C GLN A 179 -33.24 -23.76 -27.53
N TYR A 180 -32.37 -24.74 -27.80
CA TYR A 180 -31.03 -24.51 -28.29
C TYR A 180 -31.00 -23.95 -29.71
N ASP A 181 -31.83 -24.47 -30.60
CA ASP A 181 -31.94 -23.98 -31.98
C ASP A 181 -32.55 -22.58 -32.03
N ALA A 182 -33.38 -22.20 -31.04
CA ALA A 182 -33.86 -20.82 -30.89
C ALA A 182 -32.76 -19.84 -30.45
N ILE A 183 -31.77 -20.31 -29.68
CA ILE A 183 -30.59 -19.50 -29.30
C ILE A 183 -29.64 -19.38 -30.49
N SER A 184 -29.26 -20.51 -31.10
CA SER A 184 -28.36 -20.53 -32.24
C SER A 184 -28.45 -21.81 -33.06
N THR A 185 -28.50 -21.64 -34.38
CA THR A 185 -28.24 -22.69 -35.38
C THR A 185 -26.92 -22.45 -36.13
N ASN A 186 -26.10 -21.51 -35.68
CA ASN A 186 -24.86 -21.13 -36.36
C ASN A 186 -23.81 -22.23 -36.16
N PRO A 187 -23.19 -22.78 -37.23
CA PRO A 187 -22.16 -23.82 -37.11
C PRO A 187 -20.88 -23.38 -36.37
N LEU A 188 -20.65 -22.07 -36.22
CA LEU A 188 -19.56 -21.54 -35.38
C LEU A 188 -19.84 -21.72 -33.89
N GLN A 189 -21.12 -21.84 -33.52
CA GLN A 189 -21.60 -21.95 -32.14
C GLN A 189 -22.12 -23.37 -31.84
N ARG A 190 -22.62 -24.09 -32.84
CA ARG A 190 -23.17 -25.44 -32.75
C ARG A 190 -22.27 -26.42 -33.53
N PRO A 191 -21.67 -27.43 -32.88
CA PRO A 191 -20.78 -28.36 -33.57
C PRO A 191 -21.56 -29.27 -34.52
N THR A 192 -20.87 -29.82 -35.53
CA THR A 192 -21.47 -30.80 -36.45
C THR A 192 -21.53 -32.22 -35.86
N VAL A 193 -20.81 -32.45 -34.77
CA VAL A 193 -20.73 -33.72 -34.04
C VAL A 193 -21.08 -33.52 -32.58
N ASN A 194 -21.58 -34.56 -31.91
CA ASN A 194 -21.85 -34.52 -30.47
C ASN A 194 -20.53 -34.62 -29.70
N LEU A 195 -20.09 -33.49 -29.14
CA LEU A 195 -18.83 -33.37 -28.42
C LEU A 195 -18.88 -34.00 -27.03
N ILE A 196 -20.06 -34.11 -26.40
CA ILE A 196 -20.22 -34.87 -25.15
C ILE A 196 -19.92 -36.35 -25.41
N GLN A 197 -20.47 -36.92 -26.49
CA GLN A 197 -20.18 -38.30 -26.87
C GLN A 197 -18.70 -38.48 -27.25
N LEU A 198 -18.08 -37.46 -27.87
CA LEU A 198 -16.65 -37.45 -28.14
C LEU A 198 -15.82 -37.53 -26.85
N ALA A 199 -16.19 -36.77 -25.82
CA ALA A 199 -15.55 -36.81 -24.51
C ALA A 199 -15.70 -38.19 -23.85
N ILE A 200 -16.91 -38.77 -23.84
CA ILE A 200 -17.13 -40.13 -23.32
C ILE A 200 -16.25 -41.15 -24.03
N ASN A 201 -16.15 -41.07 -25.36
CA ASN A 201 -15.28 -41.97 -26.15
C ASN A 201 -13.79 -41.79 -25.84
N ARG A 202 -13.40 -40.63 -25.31
CA ARG A 202 -12.04 -40.31 -24.85
C ARG A 202 -11.81 -40.61 -23.36
N GLY A 203 -12.79 -41.20 -22.68
CA GLY A 203 -12.68 -41.68 -21.31
C GLY A 203 -13.09 -40.68 -20.24
N TYR A 204 -13.73 -39.57 -20.61
CA TYR A 204 -14.28 -38.62 -19.63
C TYR A 204 -15.54 -39.20 -18.96
N THR A 205 -15.60 -39.06 -17.65
CA THR A 205 -16.85 -39.18 -16.88
C THR A 205 -17.60 -37.86 -16.97
N VAL A 206 -18.81 -37.86 -17.52
CA VAL A 206 -19.60 -36.64 -17.72
C VAL A 206 -20.58 -36.42 -16.57
N VAL A 207 -20.60 -35.22 -16.01
CA VAL A 207 -21.53 -34.78 -14.96
C VAL A 207 -22.19 -33.46 -15.33
N TYR A 208 -23.40 -33.22 -14.83
CA TYR A 208 -24.25 -32.09 -15.23
C TYR A 208 -24.74 -31.22 -14.07
N THR A 209 -24.54 -31.66 -12.83
CA THR A 209 -25.03 -30.97 -11.62
C THR A 209 -23.98 -31.04 -10.52
N GLU A 210 -24.02 -30.11 -9.58
CA GLU A 210 -23.17 -30.11 -8.38
C GLU A 210 -23.22 -31.47 -7.66
N GLN A 211 -24.42 -32.02 -7.45
CA GLN A 211 -24.58 -33.33 -6.79
C GLN A 211 -23.89 -34.46 -7.57
N GLN A 212 -23.99 -34.48 -8.89
CA GLN A 212 -23.30 -35.49 -9.70
C GLN A 212 -21.77 -35.34 -9.62
N LEU A 213 -21.26 -34.11 -9.54
CA LEU A 213 -19.84 -33.85 -9.35
C LEU A 213 -19.38 -34.35 -7.97
N ARG A 214 -20.10 -34.03 -6.89
CA ARG A 214 -19.79 -34.53 -5.53
C ARG A 214 -19.84 -36.06 -5.43
N ASN A 215 -20.77 -36.71 -6.14
CA ASN A 215 -20.88 -38.16 -6.17
C ASN A 215 -19.62 -38.86 -6.71
N LEU A 216 -18.75 -38.16 -7.46
CA LEU A 216 -17.47 -38.71 -7.92
C LEU A 216 -16.48 -38.96 -6.77
N LEU A 217 -16.65 -38.30 -5.64
CA LEU A 217 -15.82 -38.47 -4.43
C LEU A 217 -16.33 -39.61 -3.53
N ASP A 218 -17.63 -39.94 -3.61
CA ASP A 218 -18.25 -41.00 -2.84
C ASP A 218 -17.97 -42.38 -3.46
N THR A 219 -17.10 -43.15 -2.83
CA THR A 219 -16.73 -44.50 -3.29
C THR A 219 -17.87 -45.53 -3.28
N THR A 220 -18.99 -45.24 -2.60
CA THR A 220 -20.19 -46.10 -2.64
C THR A 220 -21.00 -45.89 -3.92
N ILE A 221 -20.93 -44.69 -4.51
CA ILE A 221 -21.60 -44.33 -5.77
C ILE A 221 -20.64 -44.48 -6.96
N THR A 222 -19.38 -44.10 -6.77
CA THR A 222 -18.32 -44.09 -7.78
C THR A 222 -17.15 -44.94 -7.28
N PRO A 223 -17.20 -46.29 -7.41
CA PRO A 223 -16.20 -47.20 -6.84
C PRO A 223 -14.78 -47.04 -7.40
N VAL A 224 -14.67 -46.47 -8.61
CA VAL A 224 -13.40 -46.15 -9.25
C VAL A 224 -13.38 -44.65 -9.49
N THR A 225 -12.51 -43.94 -8.77
CA THR A 225 -12.33 -42.50 -8.94
C THR A 225 -11.94 -42.20 -10.39
N PRO A 226 -12.68 -41.34 -11.09
CA PRO A 226 -12.35 -41.00 -12.46
C PRO A 226 -11.06 -40.18 -12.51
N THR A 227 -10.21 -40.48 -13.49
CA THR A 227 -9.03 -39.66 -13.82
C THR A 227 -9.32 -38.62 -14.89
N LYS A 228 -10.51 -38.68 -15.50
CA LYS A 228 -10.98 -37.71 -16.49
C LYS A 228 -12.43 -37.33 -16.24
N VAL A 229 -12.71 -36.05 -16.08
CA VAL A 229 -14.07 -35.54 -15.79
C VAL A 229 -14.41 -34.38 -16.72
N LEU A 230 -15.60 -34.42 -17.30
CA LEU A 230 -16.21 -33.30 -18.01
C LEU A 230 -17.48 -32.89 -17.26
N GLY A 231 -17.44 -31.72 -16.61
CA GLY A 231 -18.61 -31.08 -16.04
C GLY A 231 -19.25 -30.14 -17.04
N VAL A 232 -20.54 -30.32 -17.31
CA VAL A 232 -21.34 -29.44 -18.19
C VAL A 232 -22.53 -28.94 -17.40
N PHE A 233 -22.42 -27.78 -16.76
CA PHE A 233 -23.36 -27.35 -15.72
C PHE A 233 -24.45 -26.38 -16.19
N ALA A 234 -24.35 -25.90 -17.44
CA ALA A 234 -25.32 -24.98 -18.00
C ALA A 234 -25.38 -25.06 -19.55
N PRO A 235 -26.47 -24.57 -20.18
CA PRO A 235 -26.59 -24.35 -21.61
C PRO A 235 -25.48 -23.48 -22.21
N VAL A 236 -25.16 -22.36 -21.54
CA VAL A 236 -24.12 -21.40 -21.96
C VAL A 236 -23.28 -21.08 -20.73
N HIS A 237 -23.45 -19.93 -20.08
CA HIS A 237 -22.78 -19.64 -18.80
C HIS A 237 -23.57 -20.20 -17.61
N THR A 238 -22.91 -20.38 -16.48
CA THR A 238 -23.58 -20.71 -15.21
C THR A 238 -24.34 -19.52 -14.60
N PHE A 239 -24.19 -18.33 -15.20
CA PHE A 239 -24.84 -17.08 -14.80
C PHE A 239 -25.63 -16.41 -15.94
N ASN A 240 -26.38 -15.36 -15.62
CA ASN A 240 -27.10 -14.48 -16.55
C ASN A 240 -26.60 -13.04 -16.39
N ASP A 241 -25.75 -12.60 -17.30
CA ASP A 241 -24.94 -11.37 -17.28
C ASP A 241 -25.65 -10.09 -17.76
N ARG A 242 -26.99 -10.00 -17.68
CA ARG A 242 -27.71 -8.80 -18.16
C ARG A 242 -27.75 -7.72 -17.08
N PRO A 243 -27.99 -6.43 -17.44
CA PRO A 243 -28.30 -5.40 -16.44
C PRO A 243 -29.42 -5.84 -15.49
N GLU A 244 -29.38 -5.42 -14.22
CA GLU A 244 -30.28 -5.88 -13.17
C GLU A 244 -31.75 -5.70 -13.55
N GLU A 245 -32.10 -4.58 -14.19
CA GLU A 245 -33.47 -4.30 -14.60
C GLU A 245 -33.97 -5.31 -15.64
N VAL A 246 -33.09 -5.75 -16.53
CA VAL A 246 -33.41 -6.76 -17.54
C VAL A 246 -33.58 -8.13 -16.89
N LEU A 247 -32.72 -8.50 -15.94
CA LEU A 247 -32.87 -9.76 -15.19
C LEU A 247 -34.16 -9.79 -14.38
N ALA A 248 -34.44 -8.70 -13.65
CA ALA A 248 -35.67 -8.56 -12.86
C ALA A 248 -36.92 -8.64 -13.73
N GLN A 249 -36.93 -7.99 -14.90
CA GLN A 249 -38.05 -8.04 -15.84
C GLN A 249 -38.33 -9.46 -16.35
N ASN A 250 -37.29 -10.28 -16.51
CA ASN A 250 -37.40 -11.64 -17.01
C ASN A 250 -37.47 -12.71 -15.90
N GLY A 251 -37.37 -12.32 -14.63
CA GLY A 251 -37.36 -13.24 -13.48
C GLY A 251 -36.18 -14.21 -13.51
N LEU A 252 -35.01 -13.75 -13.95
CA LEU A 252 -33.78 -14.56 -14.05
C LEU A 252 -32.88 -14.32 -12.83
N PRO A 253 -32.32 -15.37 -12.20
CA PRO A 253 -31.33 -15.21 -11.13
C PRO A 253 -29.96 -14.81 -11.71
N LEU A 254 -29.07 -14.28 -10.88
CA LEU A 254 -27.68 -14.00 -11.27
C LEU A 254 -26.97 -15.30 -11.68
N TYR A 255 -27.01 -16.33 -10.82
CA TYR A 255 -26.42 -17.65 -11.08
C TYR A 255 -27.47 -18.76 -11.06
N ARG A 256 -27.22 -19.84 -11.80
CA ARG A 256 -28.09 -21.03 -11.84
C ARG A 256 -27.91 -21.85 -10.57
N GLU A 257 -28.99 -22.03 -9.81
CA GLU A 257 -28.98 -22.76 -8.53
C GLU A 257 -28.49 -24.22 -8.63
N THR A 258 -28.62 -24.87 -9.80
CA THR A 258 -28.21 -26.27 -10.00
C THR A 258 -26.74 -26.43 -10.41
N ALA A 259 -26.07 -25.34 -10.75
CA ALA A 259 -24.66 -25.33 -11.13
C ALA A 259 -23.80 -25.16 -9.86
N PRO A 260 -22.69 -25.91 -9.72
CA PRO A 260 -21.73 -25.67 -8.65
C PRO A 260 -21.15 -24.26 -8.79
N THR A 261 -20.79 -23.64 -7.66
CA THR A 261 -19.96 -22.43 -7.65
C THR A 261 -18.54 -22.75 -8.14
N ILE A 262 -17.79 -21.73 -8.56
CA ILE A 262 -16.40 -21.92 -9.00
C ILE A 262 -15.50 -22.49 -7.89
N ALA A 263 -15.75 -22.09 -6.63
CA ALA A 263 -15.07 -22.61 -5.45
C ALA A 263 -15.35 -24.11 -5.24
N GLU A 264 -16.62 -24.54 -5.36
CA GLU A 264 -16.98 -25.96 -5.26
C GLU A 264 -16.42 -26.79 -6.42
N MET A 265 -16.40 -26.22 -7.63
CA MET A 265 -15.75 -26.85 -8.78
C MET A 265 -14.26 -27.06 -8.52
N LEU A 266 -13.56 -26.05 -8.00
CA LEU A 266 -12.14 -26.13 -7.67
C LEU A 266 -11.87 -27.13 -6.53
N GLU A 267 -12.64 -27.06 -5.44
CA GLU A 267 -12.52 -27.94 -4.27
C GLU A 267 -12.61 -29.41 -4.69
N ILE A 268 -13.68 -29.78 -5.40
CA ILE A 268 -13.90 -31.16 -5.83
C ILE A 268 -12.83 -31.59 -6.84
N THR A 269 -12.42 -30.68 -7.73
CA THR A 269 -11.34 -30.95 -8.70
C THR A 269 -10.03 -31.27 -7.99
N GLN A 270 -9.61 -30.46 -7.03
CA GLN A 270 -8.41 -30.71 -6.24
C GLN A 270 -8.48 -32.06 -5.51
N GLN A 271 -9.61 -32.39 -4.88
CA GLN A 271 -9.79 -33.69 -4.20
C GLN A 271 -9.73 -34.89 -5.17
N LEU A 272 -10.17 -34.72 -6.42
CA LEU A 272 -10.00 -35.74 -7.47
C LEU A 272 -8.56 -35.81 -7.98
N MET A 273 -7.91 -34.66 -8.16
CA MET A 273 -6.51 -34.55 -8.57
C MET A 273 -5.57 -35.24 -7.57
N GLU A 274 -5.80 -35.09 -6.26
CA GLU A 274 -5.01 -35.78 -5.22
C GLU A 274 -5.05 -37.31 -5.34
N LYS A 275 -6.18 -37.84 -5.82
CA LYS A 275 -6.37 -39.28 -6.07
C LYS A 275 -5.83 -39.71 -7.43
N HIS A 276 -5.39 -38.78 -8.27
CA HIS A 276 -4.89 -39.05 -9.61
C HIS A 276 -3.51 -39.73 -9.56
N PRO A 277 -3.24 -40.79 -10.35
CA PRO A 277 -1.98 -41.52 -10.30
C PRO A 277 -0.72 -40.69 -10.60
N ASN A 278 -0.87 -39.56 -11.28
CA ASN A 278 0.23 -38.65 -11.62
C ASN A 278 0.38 -37.46 -10.67
N PHE A 279 -0.43 -37.31 -9.62
CA PHE A 279 -0.40 -36.13 -8.75
C PHE A 279 0.98 -35.84 -8.15
N SER A 280 1.77 -36.87 -7.85
CA SER A 280 3.14 -36.74 -7.35
C SER A 280 4.11 -36.04 -8.32
N LYS A 281 3.75 -35.89 -9.61
CA LYS A 281 4.52 -35.14 -10.62
C LYS A 281 4.22 -33.64 -10.61
N GLY A 282 3.29 -33.19 -9.78
CA GLY A 282 2.78 -31.83 -9.74
C GLY A 282 1.50 -31.66 -10.56
N SER A 283 0.94 -30.46 -10.51
CA SER A 283 -0.29 -30.13 -11.24
C SER A 283 -0.36 -28.67 -11.68
N ILE A 284 -1.19 -28.39 -12.67
CA ILE A 284 -1.60 -27.03 -13.03
C ILE A 284 -3.12 -26.97 -13.11
N THR A 285 -3.71 -25.99 -12.44
CA THR A 285 -5.15 -25.70 -12.48
C THR A 285 -5.33 -24.28 -12.95
N ILE A 286 -6.10 -24.09 -14.01
CA ILE A 286 -6.53 -22.78 -14.50
C ILE A 286 -7.99 -22.60 -14.10
N VAL A 287 -8.28 -21.53 -13.37
CA VAL A 287 -9.60 -21.21 -12.85
C VAL A 287 -10.02 -19.86 -13.40
N GLU A 288 -11.22 -19.74 -13.96
CA GLU A 288 -11.78 -18.45 -14.40
C GLU A 288 -13.17 -18.25 -13.79
N GLU A 289 -13.35 -17.14 -13.08
CA GLU A 289 -14.67 -16.62 -12.78
C GLU A 289 -15.02 -15.54 -13.82
N GLU A 290 -15.67 -15.96 -14.89
CA GLU A 290 -16.05 -15.09 -16.02
C GLU A 290 -17.15 -14.09 -15.65
N GLY A 291 -17.97 -14.41 -14.64
CA GLY A 291 -19.11 -13.58 -14.27
C GLY A 291 -18.70 -12.18 -13.80
N SER A 292 -17.56 -12.04 -13.12
CA SER A 292 -17.11 -10.72 -12.63
C SER A 292 -16.92 -9.71 -13.77
N ASP A 293 -16.36 -10.15 -14.90
CA ASP A 293 -16.22 -9.33 -16.10
C ASP A 293 -17.58 -9.05 -16.75
N ASN A 294 -18.32 -10.10 -17.10
CA ASN A 294 -19.53 -9.92 -17.91
C ASN A 294 -20.59 -9.09 -17.19
N PHE A 295 -20.73 -9.24 -15.86
CA PHE A 295 -21.59 -8.36 -15.08
C PHE A 295 -21.06 -6.92 -15.05
N GLY A 296 -19.76 -6.72 -14.87
CA GLY A 296 -19.14 -5.39 -14.84
C GLY A 296 -19.32 -4.63 -16.16
N ASN A 297 -19.10 -5.32 -17.27
CA ASN A 297 -19.26 -4.79 -18.63
C ASN A 297 -20.75 -4.57 -19.02
N ASN A 298 -21.70 -5.11 -18.26
CA ASN A 298 -23.13 -4.76 -18.36
C ASN A 298 -23.58 -3.76 -17.29
N ASN A 299 -22.65 -3.25 -16.48
CA ASN A 299 -22.88 -2.40 -15.32
C ASN A 299 -23.95 -2.99 -14.38
N ASN A 300 -23.72 -4.24 -13.97
CA ASN A 300 -24.55 -4.95 -13.01
C ASN A 300 -23.81 -5.13 -11.70
N ALA A 301 -23.97 -4.17 -10.79
CA ALA A 301 -23.28 -4.13 -9.51
C ALA A 301 -23.56 -5.37 -8.64
N ALA A 302 -24.82 -5.86 -8.63
CA ALA A 302 -25.20 -7.02 -7.83
C ALA A 302 -24.57 -8.32 -8.35
N GLY A 303 -24.49 -8.47 -9.66
CA GLY A 303 -23.84 -9.58 -10.35
C GLY A 303 -22.33 -9.56 -10.19
N THR A 304 -21.71 -8.39 -10.35
CA THR A 304 -20.27 -8.20 -10.14
C THR A 304 -19.88 -8.56 -8.71
N LEU A 305 -20.63 -8.09 -7.71
CA LEU A 305 -20.42 -8.47 -6.31
C LEU A 305 -20.45 -9.98 -6.10
N GLU A 306 -21.46 -10.67 -6.65
CA GLU A 306 -21.58 -12.13 -6.54
C GLU A 306 -20.45 -12.87 -7.28
N GLY A 307 -20.00 -12.37 -8.43
CA GLY A 307 -18.83 -12.91 -9.14
C GLY A 307 -17.55 -12.80 -8.33
N VAL A 308 -17.27 -11.62 -7.76
CA VAL A 308 -16.09 -11.38 -6.91
C VAL A 308 -16.13 -12.27 -5.66
N ARG A 309 -17.28 -12.45 -5.01
CA ARG A 309 -17.45 -13.39 -3.88
C ARG A 309 -17.08 -14.82 -4.24
N ARG A 310 -17.49 -15.27 -5.43
CA ARG A 310 -17.20 -16.62 -5.93
C ARG A 310 -15.73 -16.80 -6.23
N ALA A 311 -15.10 -15.80 -6.83
CA ALA A 311 -13.65 -15.78 -7.05
C ALA A 311 -12.88 -15.80 -5.72
N ASP A 312 -13.27 -14.98 -4.75
CA ASP A 312 -12.64 -14.94 -3.42
C ASP A 312 -12.77 -16.26 -2.66
N ALA A 313 -13.94 -16.91 -2.71
CA ALA A 313 -14.12 -18.23 -2.13
C ALA A 313 -13.21 -19.28 -2.80
N ALA A 314 -12.97 -19.20 -4.12
CA ALA A 314 -12.02 -20.08 -4.80
C ALA A 314 -10.56 -19.79 -4.42
N ILE A 315 -10.21 -18.54 -4.14
CA ILE A 315 -8.91 -18.17 -3.56
C ILE A 315 -8.74 -18.85 -2.19
N GLY A 316 -9.75 -18.82 -1.33
CA GLY A 316 -9.73 -19.53 -0.04
C GLY A 316 -9.48 -21.04 -0.21
N VAL A 317 -10.18 -21.70 -1.14
CA VAL A 317 -9.94 -23.12 -1.48
C VAL A 317 -8.51 -23.37 -1.97
N ALA A 318 -7.93 -22.46 -2.75
CA ALA A 318 -6.55 -22.57 -3.20
C ALA A 318 -5.53 -22.36 -2.07
N MET A 319 -5.82 -21.49 -1.10
CA MET A 319 -5.00 -21.30 0.10
C MET A 319 -5.00 -22.56 0.98
N ASP A 320 -6.17 -23.19 1.22
CA ASP A 320 -6.26 -24.48 1.92
C ASP A 320 -5.42 -25.57 1.23
N PHE A 321 -5.37 -25.56 -0.10
CA PHE A 321 -4.53 -26.48 -0.86
C PHE A 321 -3.03 -26.20 -0.66
N ILE A 322 -2.60 -24.94 -0.54
CA ILE A 322 -1.22 -24.55 -0.24
C ILE A 322 -0.81 -25.03 1.16
N GLU A 323 -1.68 -24.91 2.16
CA GLU A 323 -1.39 -25.41 3.51
C GLU A 323 -1.07 -26.91 3.51
N LYS A 324 -1.81 -27.67 2.70
CA LYS A 324 -1.59 -29.11 2.52
C LYS A 324 -0.40 -29.44 1.63
N TYR A 325 -0.12 -28.61 0.63
CA TYR A 325 0.94 -28.77 -0.36
C TYR A 325 1.76 -27.48 -0.50
N PRO A 326 2.72 -27.22 0.42
CA PRO A 326 3.50 -25.97 0.43
C PRO A 326 4.37 -25.74 -0.82
N ASN A 327 4.53 -26.75 -1.68
CA ASN A 327 5.18 -26.66 -2.98
C ASN A 327 4.22 -26.16 -4.09
N THR A 328 3.26 -25.31 -3.74
CA THR A 328 2.23 -24.77 -4.62
C THR A 328 2.35 -23.26 -4.71
N LEU A 329 2.27 -22.74 -5.94
CA LEU A 329 2.03 -21.32 -6.20
C LEU A 329 0.54 -21.09 -6.45
N LEU A 330 -0.03 -20.09 -5.80
CA LEU A 330 -1.27 -19.45 -6.20
C LEU A 330 -0.93 -18.07 -6.79
N VAL A 331 -1.48 -17.77 -7.97
CA VAL A 331 -1.39 -16.44 -8.58
C VAL A 331 -2.77 -16.02 -9.09
N THR A 332 -3.12 -14.76 -8.83
CA THR A 332 -4.34 -14.13 -9.33
C THR A 332 -3.96 -12.97 -10.25
N ALA A 333 -4.56 -12.90 -11.44
CA ALA A 333 -4.44 -11.75 -12.33
C ALA A 333 -5.72 -11.62 -13.16
N ALA A 334 -6.21 -10.39 -13.32
CA ALA A 334 -7.19 -10.04 -14.34
C ALA A 334 -6.46 -9.40 -15.52
N ASP A 335 -7.06 -9.43 -16.71
CA ASP A 335 -6.52 -8.81 -17.91
C ASP A 335 -7.09 -7.40 -18.17
N SER A 336 -8.23 -7.06 -17.56
CA SER A 336 -8.91 -5.76 -17.65
C SER A 336 -9.52 -5.31 -16.30
N ASP A 337 -9.99 -4.06 -16.27
CA ASP A 337 -10.91 -3.50 -15.26
C ASP A 337 -12.29 -3.30 -15.91
N ALA A 338 -13.21 -4.23 -15.67
CA ALA A 338 -14.51 -4.29 -16.33
C ALA A 338 -15.42 -3.16 -15.87
N GLY A 339 -15.87 -2.34 -16.83
CA GLY A 339 -16.76 -1.20 -16.58
C GLY A 339 -16.15 -0.03 -15.78
N GLY A 340 -14.92 -0.16 -15.29
CA GLY A 340 -14.24 0.87 -14.49
C GLY A 340 -15.00 1.17 -13.21
N LEU A 341 -15.34 0.13 -12.45
CA LEU A 341 -16.16 0.17 -11.25
C LEU A 341 -15.51 1.02 -10.15
N GLN A 342 -16.27 1.92 -9.54
CA GLN A 342 -15.86 2.61 -8.32
C GLN A 342 -16.97 2.62 -7.25
N VAL A 343 -16.59 2.59 -5.98
CA VAL A 343 -17.53 2.69 -4.84
C VAL A 343 -17.73 4.16 -4.47
N VAL A 344 -18.98 4.58 -4.27
CA VAL A 344 -19.35 5.97 -3.93
C VAL A 344 -20.07 6.03 -2.59
N ASP A 345 -19.50 6.75 -1.64
CA ASP A 345 -20.09 7.02 -0.33
C ASP A 345 -19.85 8.49 0.09
N PRO A 346 -20.51 8.99 1.15
CA PRO A 346 -21.64 8.39 1.85
C PRO A 346 -22.93 8.53 1.02
N ARG A 347 -23.87 7.59 1.13
CA ARG A 347 -25.25 7.67 0.59
C ARG A 347 -26.27 7.74 1.73
N THR A 348 -27.46 8.26 1.45
CA THR A 348 -28.51 8.38 2.47
C THR A 348 -29.30 7.08 2.60
N ALA A 349 -29.34 6.50 3.80
CA ALA A 349 -30.14 5.32 4.10
C ALA A 349 -31.62 5.52 3.72
N GLY A 350 -32.22 4.52 3.06
CA GLY A 350 -33.62 4.55 2.65
C GLY A 350 -33.96 5.50 1.51
N GLN A 351 -32.97 6.13 0.87
CA GLN A 351 -33.13 6.93 -0.34
C GLN A 351 -32.42 6.26 -1.51
N ASN A 352 -32.94 6.44 -2.73
CA ASN A 352 -32.26 5.94 -3.91
C ASN A 352 -30.93 6.70 -4.12
N VAL A 353 -29.94 5.99 -4.66
CA VAL A 353 -28.55 6.47 -4.75
C VAL A 353 -28.34 7.66 -5.69
N GLY A 354 -29.27 7.91 -6.61
CA GLY A 354 -29.25 9.07 -7.50
C GLY A 354 -28.27 8.93 -8.67
N ASN A 355 -27.63 10.04 -9.01
CA ASN A 355 -26.69 10.13 -10.13
C ASN A 355 -25.39 10.78 -9.66
N ILE A 356 -24.32 10.53 -10.40
CA ILE A 356 -23.04 11.22 -10.31
C ILE A 356 -22.81 12.01 -11.60
N ASN A 357 -22.17 13.17 -11.48
CA ASN A 357 -21.87 14.01 -12.64
C ASN A 357 -20.48 13.62 -13.17
N ASN A 358 -20.42 13.07 -14.37
CA ASN A 358 -19.16 12.64 -14.98
C ASN A 358 -18.70 13.64 -16.05
N ASN A 359 -17.41 14.00 -16.03
CA ASN A 359 -16.80 14.89 -17.01
C ASN A 359 -17.61 16.19 -17.29
N PRO A 360 -17.94 17.01 -16.26
CA PRO A 360 -18.74 18.22 -16.45
C PRO A 360 -18.13 19.20 -17.45
N ALA A 361 -18.95 19.72 -18.36
CA ALA A 361 -18.60 20.87 -19.19
C ALA A 361 -19.43 22.10 -18.76
N THR A 362 -19.79 22.98 -19.70
CA THR A 362 -20.76 24.07 -19.44
C THR A 362 -22.16 23.59 -19.03
N SER A 363 -22.41 22.27 -19.05
CA SER A 363 -23.62 21.62 -18.57
C SER A 363 -23.28 20.32 -17.82
N SER A 364 -24.08 19.97 -16.81
CA SER A 364 -23.98 18.68 -16.11
C SER A 364 -24.27 17.50 -17.04
N ARG A 365 -23.48 16.43 -16.89
CA ARG A 365 -23.61 15.14 -17.57
C ARG A 365 -23.76 14.08 -16.48
N ASN A 366 -25.02 13.78 -16.12
CA ASN A 366 -25.31 12.90 -14.99
C ASN A 366 -25.43 11.45 -15.45
N VAL A 367 -24.74 10.55 -14.75
CA VAL A 367 -24.81 9.10 -14.90
C VAL A 367 -25.42 8.49 -13.63
N PRO A 368 -26.40 7.58 -13.75
CA PRO A 368 -27.01 6.94 -12.60
C PRO A 368 -26.01 6.06 -11.87
N LEU A 369 -26.03 6.13 -10.55
CA LEU A 369 -25.32 5.19 -9.67
C LEU A 369 -26.17 3.94 -9.48
N ASP A 370 -25.52 2.81 -9.25
CA ASP A 370 -26.19 1.56 -8.92
C ASP A 370 -26.30 1.35 -7.42
N GLY A 371 -27.49 0.95 -7.01
CA GLY A 371 -27.75 0.41 -5.68
C GLY A 371 -27.84 -1.12 -5.73
N THR A 372 -28.41 -1.71 -4.69
CA THR A 372 -28.53 -3.17 -4.50
C THR A 372 -29.27 -3.93 -5.60
N THR A 373 -30.08 -3.25 -6.42
CA THR A 373 -30.88 -3.89 -7.47
C THR A 373 -30.84 -3.13 -8.80
N GLY A 374 -29.72 -2.44 -9.09
CA GLY A 374 -29.51 -1.70 -10.35
C GLY A 374 -29.59 -0.18 -10.21
N ALA A 375 -29.78 0.49 -11.35
CA ALA A 375 -29.62 1.93 -11.49
C ALA A 375 -30.63 2.73 -10.66
N ASN A 376 -30.11 3.68 -9.88
CA ASN A 376 -30.87 4.57 -9.01
C ASN A 376 -31.83 3.81 -8.08
N THR A 377 -31.35 2.73 -7.47
CA THR A 377 -32.06 1.94 -6.45
C THR A 377 -31.51 2.23 -5.04
N LEU A 378 -31.92 1.48 -4.01
CA LEU A 378 -31.45 1.70 -2.62
C LEU A 378 -29.97 1.32 -2.47
N PRO A 379 -29.20 2.06 -1.64
CA PRO A 379 -27.77 1.84 -1.46
C PRO A 379 -27.46 0.45 -0.92
N PHE A 380 -26.24 0.00 -1.19
CA PHE A 380 -25.60 -1.07 -0.41
C PHE A 380 -25.33 -0.58 1.01
N VAL A 381 -25.24 -1.52 1.95
CA VAL A 381 -24.89 -1.27 3.34
C VAL A 381 -23.67 -2.11 3.66
N SER A 382 -22.63 -1.50 4.24
CA SER A 382 -21.44 -2.24 4.63
C SER A 382 -21.73 -3.17 5.82
N ALA A 383 -20.94 -4.24 5.93
CA ALA A 383 -20.73 -4.88 7.22
C ALA A 383 -20.06 -3.88 8.19
N PRO A 384 -20.21 -4.07 9.51
CA PRO A 384 -19.68 -3.13 10.49
C PRO A 384 -18.16 -3.00 10.43
N ASP A 385 -17.65 -1.81 10.70
CA ASP A 385 -16.23 -1.59 10.99
C ASP A 385 -15.85 -2.08 12.40
N ALA A 386 -14.60 -1.86 12.81
CA ALA A 386 -14.10 -2.22 14.13
C ALA A 386 -14.83 -1.52 15.30
N ASN A 387 -15.47 -0.38 15.06
CA ASN A 387 -16.25 0.38 16.03
C ASN A 387 -17.74 -0.02 16.04
N GLY A 388 -18.18 -0.80 15.05
CA GLY A 388 -19.56 -1.24 14.88
C GLY A 388 -20.41 -0.34 13.97
N ASP A 389 -19.79 0.63 13.28
CA ASP A 389 -20.43 1.55 12.36
C ASP A 389 -20.66 0.93 10.99
N VAL A 390 -21.75 1.32 10.33
CA VAL A 390 -22.14 0.83 9.00
C VAL A 390 -22.34 1.98 8.04
N PHE A 391 -21.89 1.79 6.80
CA PHE A 391 -21.85 2.83 5.79
C PHE A 391 -22.77 2.48 4.63
N ASN A 392 -23.53 3.46 4.15
CA ASN A 392 -24.38 3.31 2.97
C ASN A 392 -23.62 3.82 1.75
N PHE A 393 -23.58 3.03 0.70
CA PHE A 393 -22.80 3.35 -0.50
C PHE A 393 -23.47 2.87 -1.79
N ALA A 394 -22.92 3.30 -2.92
CA ALA A 394 -23.38 2.96 -4.25
C ALA A 394 -22.21 2.54 -5.14
N VAL A 395 -22.50 2.05 -6.34
CA VAL A 395 -21.51 1.78 -7.38
C VAL A 395 -21.64 2.79 -8.51
N GLY A 396 -20.52 3.37 -8.92
CA GLY A 396 -20.38 4.19 -10.12
C GLY A 396 -19.57 3.46 -11.19
N TRP A 397 -19.82 3.80 -12.45
CA TRP A 397 -19.22 3.16 -13.62
C TRP A 397 -18.60 4.20 -14.55
N ALA A 398 -17.41 3.93 -15.07
CA ALA A 398 -16.82 4.74 -16.13
C ALA A 398 -17.49 4.43 -17.48
N GLY A 399 -17.86 3.17 -17.70
CA GLY A 399 -18.43 2.67 -18.94
C GLY A 399 -18.85 1.21 -18.87
N THR A 400 -19.19 0.66 -20.02
CA THR A 400 -19.42 -0.76 -20.29
C THR A 400 -18.24 -1.54 -20.89
N PRO A 401 -17.15 -0.91 -21.39
CA PRO A 401 -15.98 -1.64 -21.85
C PRO A 401 -15.02 -2.05 -20.74
N ASP A 402 -14.07 -2.89 -21.12
CA ASP A 402 -12.81 -3.12 -20.41
C ASP A 402 -11.90 -1.88 -20.43
N PHE A 403 -11.36 -1.54 -19.27
CA PHE A 403 -10.33 -0.51 -19.11
C PHE A 403 -8.97 -1.15 -18.77
N SER A 404 -7.88 -0.46 -19.08
CA SER A 404 -6.52 -0.99 -18.85
C SER A 404 -5.95 -0.67 -17.46
N GLY A 405 -6.63 0.17 -16.68
CA GLY A 405 -6.10 0.78 -15.46
C GLY A 405 -6.52 0.07 -14.18
N SER A 406 -5.86 0.39 -13.07
CA SER A 406 -6.20 -0.13 -11.74
C SER A 406 -6.22 -1.66 -11.57
N ILE A 407 -5.44 -2.42 -12.35
CA ILE A 407 -5.36 -3.89 -12.18
C ILE A 407 -4.20 -4.27 -11.24
N VAL A 408 -4.46 -5.18 -10.31
CA VAL A 408 -3.46 -5.72 -9.37
C VAL A 408 -3.41 -7.24 -9.45
N ALA A 409 -2.24 -7.78 -9.75
CA ALA A 409 -1.95 -9.19 -9.59
C ALA A 409 -1.50 -9.48 -8.16
N LYS A 410 -1.83 -10.65 -7.63
CA LYS A 410 -1.37 -11.12 -6.33
C LYS A 410 -0.87 -12.55 -6.39
N ALA A 411 0.04 -12.91 -5.48
CA ALA A 411 0.57 -14.26 -5.37
C ALA A 411 0.69 -14.71 -3.91
N HIS A 412 0.64 -16.03 -3.70
CA HIS A 412 0.84 -16.68 -2.40
C HIS A 412 1.46 -18.08 -2.57
N GLY A 413 2.23 -18.52 -1.58
CA GLY A 413 2.91 -19.81 -1.60
C GLY A 413 4.28 -19.80 -2.28
N LEU A 414 4.67 -20.93 -2.88
CA LEU A 414 6.00 -21.12 -3.48
C LEU A 414 6.28 -20.09 -4.58
N ASN A 415 7.42 -19.40 -4.52
CA ASN A 415 7.85 -18.34 -5.46
C ASN A 415 6.99 -17.07 -5.47
N ALA A 416 6.00 -16.90 -4.59
CA ALA A 416 5.18 -15.68 -4.56
C ALA A 416 6.00 -14.40 -4.34
N ASP A 417 7.13 -14.51 -3.64
CA ASP A 417 8.12 -13.46 -3.41
C ASP A 417 8.79 -12.93 -4.69
N LYS A 418 8.65 -13.66 -5.81
CA LYS A 418 9.19 -13.27 -7.12
C LYS A 418 8.23 -12.42 -7.95
N LEU A 419 6.97 -12.24 -7.53
CA LEU A 419 6.05 -11.32 -8.19
C LEU A 419 6.56 -9.87 -7.99
N PRO A 420 6.92 -9.14 -9.05
CA PRO A 420 7.40 -7.76 -8.91
C PRO A 420 6.24 -6.80 -8.58
N ALA A 421 6.55 -5.69 -7.90
CA ALA A 421 5.60 -4.64 -7.54
C ALA A 421 4.95 -3.91 -8.74
N THR A 422 5.55 -4.02 -9.93
CA THR A 422 4.93 -3.77 -11.23
C THR A 422 5.26 -4.92 -12.16
N VAL A 423 4.25 -5.61 -12.68
CA VAL A 423 4.39 -6.83 -13.49
C VAL A 423 3.83 -6.62 -14.89
N ASP A 424 4.63 -6.93 -15.92
CA ASP A 424 4.09 -7.09 -17.28
C ASP A 424 3.26 -8.38 -17.34
N ASN A 425 2.17 -8.40 -18.10
CA ASN A 425 1.32 -9.59 -18.17
C ASN A 425 2.03 -10.90 -18.58
N THR A 426 3.16 -10.83 -19.30
CA THR A 426 4.01 -11.99 -19.60
C THR A 426 4.69 -12.58 -18.35
N GLY A 427 4.90 -11.77 -17.32
CA GLY A 427 5.50 -12.19 -16.04
C GLY A 427 4.67 -13.21 -15.27
N ILE A 428 3.35 -13.27 -15.49
CA ILE A 428 2.50 -14.32 -14.91
C ILE A 428 2.88 -15.70 -15.45
N TYR A 429 3.14 -15.80 -16.77
CA TYR A 429 3.63 -17.04 -17.37
C TYR A 429 5.01 -17.41 -16.83
N GLU A 430 5.93 -16.44 -16.73
CA GLU A 430 7.28 -16.65 -16.20
C GLU A 430 7.25 -17.26 -14.80
N LEU A 431 6.45 -16.69 -13.90
CA LEU A 431 6.29 -17.13 -12.52
C LEU A 431 5.68 -18.54 -12.41
N MET A 432 4.65 -18.84 -13.21
CA MET A 432 4.06 -20.17 -13.27
C MET A 432 5.05 -21.21 -13.84
N TYR A 433 5.77 -20.85 -14.90
CA TYR A 433 6.71 -21.74 -15.58
C TYR A 433 7.90 -22.09 -14.69
N GLU A 434 8.46 -21.09 -14.01
CA GLU A 434 9.53 -21.32 -13.04
C GLU A 434 9.06 -22.27 -11.93
N THR A 435 7.86 -22.08 -11.41
CA THR A 435 7.32 -22.95 -10.37
C THR A 435 7.12 -24.39 -10.88
N LEU A 436 6.50 -24.59 -12.04
CA LEU A 436 6.17 -25.93 -12.53
C LEU A 436 7.39 -26.75 -12.96
N PHE A 437 8.39 -26.08 -13.53
CA PHE A 437 9.52 -26.71 -14.21
C PHE A 437 10.87 -26.43 -13.56
N ASN A 438 10.93 -25.63 -12.49
CA ASN A 438 12.17 -25.17 -11.85
C ASN A 438 13.15 -24.56 -12.87
N THR A 439 12.59 -23.79 -13.81
CA THR A 439 13.33 -23.18 -14.92
C THR A 439 12.95 -21.72 -15.01
N GLU A 440 13.86 -20.84 -14.62
CA GLU A 440 13.72 -19.40 -14.78
C GLU A 440 13.81 -19.04 -16.27
N LEU A 441 12.86 -18.23 -16.74
CA LEU A 441 12.85 -17.67 -18.08
C LEU A 441 13.37 -16.24 -18.04
N ALA A 442 14.04 -15.80 -19.11
CA ALA A 442 14.48 -14.42 -19.19
C ALA A 442 13.26 -13.49 -19.28
N PRO A 443 13.12 -12.50 -18.39
CA PRO A 443 11.94 -11.66 -18.38
C PRO A 443 11.90 -10.78 -19.62
N ARG A 444 10.70 -10.57 -20.17
CA ARG A 444 10.51 -9.68 -21.33
C ARG A 444 10.97 -8.25 -21.01
N ASN A 445 10.53 -7.74 -19.86
CA ASN A 445 10.92 -6.45 -19.32
C ASN A 445 11.84 -6.67 -18.12
N PRO A 446 13.04 -6.05 -18.07
CA PRO A 446 13.94 -6.22 -16.93
C PRO A 446 13.26 -5.85 -15.61
N ALA A 447 13.43 -6.69 -14.59
CA ALA A 447 12.98 -6.37 -13.24
C ALA A 447 13.70 -5.09 -12.74
N PRO A 448 13.02 -4.23 -11.97
CA PRO A 448 13.68 -3.10 -11.33
C PRO A 448 14.84 -3.55 -10.44
N THR A 449 15.91 -2.76 -10.40
CA THR A 449 17.02 -3.00 -9.47
C THR A 449 16.56 -2.78 -8.03
N PRO A 450 16.75 -3.73 -7.11
CA PRO A 450 16.45 -3.51 -5.71
C PRO A 450 17.27 -2.38 -5.08
N ALA A 451 16.71 -1.73 -4.06
CA ALA A 451 17.46 -0.76 -3.28
C ALA A 451 18.72 -1.40 -2.64
N PRO A 452 19.80 -0.62 -2.42
CA PRO A 452 20.90 -1.08 -1.61
C PRO A 452 20.42 -1.46 -0.19
N GLN A 453 21.04 -2.48 0.39
CA GLN A 453 20.71 -2.92 1.75
C GLN A 453 21.02 -1.84 2.78
N ALA A 454 20.07 -1.60 3.70
CA ALA A 454 20.28 -0.70 4.82
C ALA A 454 21.45 -1.17 5.71
N THR A 455 22.16 -0.22 6.30
CA THR A 455 23.34 -0.42 7.15
C THR A 455 23.08 -0.11 8.62
N ARG A 456 21.91 0.43 8.96
CA ARG A 456 21.46 0.82 10.30
C ARG A 456 20.07 0.23 10.59
N GLN A 457 19.69 0.27 11.87
CA GLN A 457 18.36 -0.17 12.34
C GLN A 457 17.35 0.99 12.40
N THR A 458 17.82 2.23 12.29
CA THR A 458 17.00 3.45 12.15
C THR A 458 17.51 4.27 10.97
N GLY A 459 16.68 5.12 10.42
CA GLY A 459 16.97 5.85 9.20
C GLY A 459 16.16 7.11 9.01
N ASN A 460 16.10 7.54 7.75
CA ASN A 460 15.34 8.68 7.28
C ASN A 460 14.04 8.20 6.62
N VAL A 461 13.05 9.08 6.54
CA VAL A 461 11.81 8.83 5.80
C VAL A 461 11.56 9.97 4.82
N ILE A 462 11.25 9.60 3.57
CA ILE A 462 10.67 10.48 2.57
C ILE A 462 9.29 9.91 2.25
N PHE A 463 8.26 10.57 2.78
CA PHE A 463 6.87 10.27 2.48
C PHE A 463 6.39 11.17 1.34
N ILE A 464 5.90 10.57 0.26
CA ILE A 464 5.39 11.29 -0.90
C ILE A 464 3.92 10.93 -1.06
N HIS A 465 3.05 11.93 -0.96
CA HIS A 465 1.61 11.86 -1.06
C HIS A 465 1.17 12.46 -2.40
N PRO A 466 1.10 11.67 -3.48
CA PRO A 466 0.41 12.06 -4.70
C PRO A 466 -1.09 11.95 -4.46
N ASP A 467 -1.70 13.01 -3.93
CA ASP A 467 -3.11 13.06 -3.50
C ASP A 467 -4.06 12.56 -4.61
N GLY A 468 -5.06 11.75 -4.25
CA GLY A 468 -6.03 11.24 -5.22
C GLY A 468 -5.53 10.24 -6.27
N THR A 469 -4.31 9.68 -6.17
CA THR A 469 -3.78 8.81 -7.24
C THR A 469 -4.03 7.31 -7.08
N SER A 470 -4.31 6.68 -8.21
CA SER A 470 -4.46 5.23 -8.41
C SER A 470 -3.53 4.70 -9.51
N PRO A 471 -3.39 3.38 -9.71
CA PRO A 471 -2.60 2.85 -10.82
C PRO A 471 -3.06 3.33 -12.20
N SER A 472 -4.33 3.70 -12.37
CA SER A 472 -4.84 4.34 -13.59
C SER A 472 -4.16 5.68 -13.89
N HIS A 473 -3.93 6.51 -12.87
CA HIS A 473 -3.23 7.80 -12.99
C HIS A 473 -1.79 7.60 -13.48
N PHE A 474 -1.04 6.70 -12.84
CA PHE A 474 0.31 6.35 -13.26
C PHE A 474 0.34 5.69 -14.63
N MET A 475 -0.68 4.92 -15.00
CA MET A 475 -0.74 4.31 -16.33
C MET A 475 -1.00 5.36 -17.42
N ALA A 476 -1.87 6.34 -17.19
CA ALA A 476 -2.08 7.44 -18.13
C ALA A 476 -0.75 8.17 -18.40
N LEU A 477 0.00 8.53 -17.34
CA LEU A 477 1.33 9.13 -17.48
C LEU A 477 2.32 8.20 -18.21
N ARG A 478 2.40 6.92 -17.80
CA ARG A 478 3.31 5.94 -18.41
C ARG A 478 3.08 5.84 -19.91
N ASN A 479 1.81 5.77 -20.31
CA ASN A 479 1.43 5.71 -21.71
C ASN A 479 1.77 7.00 -22.46
N VAL A 480 1.76 8.19 -21.86
CA VAL A 480 2.22 9.42 -22.54
C VAL A 480 3.74 9.47 -22.65
N ASP A 481 4.46 9.23 -21.55
CA ASP A 481 5.87 9.58 -21.44
C ASP A 481 6.83 8.45 -21.84
N LYS A 482 6.42 7.18 -21.61
CA LYS A 482 7.31 6.01 -21.73
C LYS A 482 6.76 4.93 -22.66
N GLY A 483 5.47 4.95 -22.98
CA GLY A 483 4.77 3.82 -23.60
C GLY A 483 4.53 2.67 -22.61
N PRO A 484 3.75 1.65 -22.98
CA PRO A 484 3.23 0.67 -22.02
C PRO A 484 4.30 -0.32 -21.51
N ASP A 485 5.36 -0.58 -22.28
CA ASP A 485 6.53 -1.36 -21.81
C ASP A 485 7.49 -0.52 -20.95
N GLY A 486 7.31 0.81 -20.92
CA GLY A 486 8.14 1.71 -20.15
C GLY A 486 7.95 1.58 -18.64
N ARG A 487 8.87 2.16 -17.87
CA ARG A 487 8.79 2.20 -16.40
C ARG A 487 8.98 3.64 -15.92
N LEU A 488 7.95 4.17 -15.25
CA LEU A 488 8.05 5.36 -14.41
C LEU A 488 8.94 5.09 -13.19
N ASN A 489 9.26 6.10 -12.39
CA ASN A 489 9.99 5.87 -11.14
C ASN A 489 9.11 5.10 -10.13
N TRP A 490 7.82 5.41 -10.05
CA TRP A 490 6.85 4.64 -9.26
C TRP A 490 6.77 3.16 -9.67
N ASP A 491 6.98 2.84 -10.96
CA ASP A 491 7.04 1.45 -11.43
C ASP A 491 8.30 0.70 -11.01
N LYS A 492 9.36 1.41 -10.64
CA LYS A 492 10.63 0.82 -10.24
C LYS A 492 10.73 0.59 -8.73
N MET A 493 9.77 1.08 -7.94
CA MET A 493 9.69 0.77 -6.52
C MET A 493 9.45 -0.74 -6.34
N THR A 494 10.01 -1.32 -5.28
CA THR A 494 10.19 -2.78 -5.18
C THR A 494 9.06 -3.49 -4.44
N ASN A 495 8.26 -2.76 -3.68
CA ASN A 495 7.20 -3.30 -2.84
C ASN A 495 5.90 -2.53 -3.08
N ALA A 496 4.78 -3.25 -3.12
CA ALA A 496 3.45 -2.68 -3.36
C ALA A 496 2.41 -3.32 -2.44
N GLY A 497 1.41 -2.53 -2.07
CA GLY A 497 0.25 -2.97 -1.30
C GLY A 497 -1.01 -2.23 -1.70
N VAL A 498 -2.13 -2.94 -1.78
CA VAL A 498 -3.45 -2.32 -1.95
C VAL A 498 -3.78 -1.53 -0.68
N TYR A 499 -4.05 -0.24 -0.82
CA TYR A 499 -4.25 0.66 0.30
C TYR A 499 -5.73 0.76 0.67
N LEU A 500 -6.05 0.64 1.96
CA LEU A 500 -7.41 0.74 2.49
C LEU A 500 -7.59 2.08 3.23
N GLY A 501 -8.21 3.04 2.54
CA GLY A 501 -8.24 4.45 2.93
C GLY A 501 -9.40 4.90 3.82
N HIS A 502 -10.23 4.01 4.32
CA HIS A 502 -11.44 4.42 5.06
C HIS A 502 -11.14 5.17 6.36
N MET A 503 -12.04 6.09 6.69
CA MET A 503 -12.04 6.94 7.89
C MET A 503 -12.94 6.33 8.97
N GLU A 504 -12.89 6.88 10.19
CA GLU A 504 -13.73 6.40 11.31
C GLU A 504 -15.23 6.43 10.98
N ASN A 505 -15.68 7.39 10.16
CA ASN A 505 -17.09 7.61 9.87
C ASN A 505 -17.44 7.59 8.36
N GLN A 506 -16.53 7.12 7.50
CA GLN A 506 -16.72 7.13 6.04
C GLN A 506 -15.83 6.10 5.31
N LEU A 507 -16.31 5.50 4.21
CA LEU A 507 -15.52 4.55 3.41
C LEU A 507 -14.46 5.26 2.55
N THR A 508 -14.83 6.39 1.93
CA THR A 508 -13.91 7.22 1.14
C THR A 508 -13.05 8.06 2.07
N GLY A 509 -11.73 7.99 1.85
CA GLY A 509 -10.76 8.88 2.48
C GLY A 509 -11.00 10.34 2.10
N THR A 510 -10.46 11.25 2.90
CA THR A 510 -10.47 12.70 2.59
C THR A 510 -9.07 13.23 2.85
N SER A 511 -8.59 14.21 2.07
CA SER A 511 -7.21 14.71 2.19
C SER A 511 -6.84 15.07 3.63
N ASN A 512 -7.74 15.76 4.35
CA ASN A 512 -7.49 16.14 5.75
C ASN A 512 -7.42 14.95 6.71
N ALA A 513 -8.47 14.14 6.82
CA ALA A 513 -8.49 13.03 7.77
C ALA A 513 -7.50 11.91 7.39
N GLY A 514 -7.24 11.73 6.09
CA GLY A 514 -6.20 10.84 5.57
C GLY A 514 -4.81 11.28 6.01
N ALA A 515 -4.47 12.56 5.83
CA ALA A 515 -3.20 13.12 6.27
C ALA A 515 -3.02 13.05 7.80
N VAL A 516 -4.08 13.32 8.57
CA VAL A 516 -4.07 13.12 10.04
C VAL A 516 -3.81 11.65 10.39
N THR A 517 -4.43 10.72 9.66
CA THR A 517 -4.19 9.29 9.85
C THR A 517 -2.74 8.92 9.56
N HIS A 518 -2.12 9.46 8.50
CA HIS A 518 -0.69 9.26 8.23
C HIS A 518 0.23 9.94 9.25
N ALA A 519 -0.20 11.06 9.84
CA ALA A 519 0.55 11.82 10.83
C ALA A 519 0.48 11.23 12.24
N ASN A 520 -0.59 10.49 12.57
CA ASN A 520 -0.85 9.99 13.92
C ASN A 520 -1.00 8.46 14.03
N GLY A 521 -1.22 7.74 12.93
CA GLY A 521 -1.37 6.28 12.93
C GLY A 521 -2.68 5.78 13.51
N VAL A 522 -3.71 6.63 13.58
CA VAL A 522 -5.05 6.27 14.07
C VAL A 522 -6.10 6.80 13.12
N LYS A 523 -7.18 6.04 12.92
CA LYS A 523 -8.32 6.50 12.14
C LYS A 523 -9.02 7.64 12.87
N VAL A 524 -9.46 8.63 12.11
CA VAL A 524 -10.21 9.78 12.61
C VAL A 524 -11.42 10.03 11.71
N PHE A 525 -12.40 10.76 12.23
CA PHE A 525 -13.55 11.19 11.45
C PHE A 525 -13.15 12.12 10.28
N ASN A 526 -13.93 12.08 9.20
CA ASN A 526 -13.64 12.67 7.88
C ASN A 526 -13.37 14.18 7.83
N GLU A 527 -13.76 15.00 8.81
CA GLU A 527 -13.42 16.45 8.83
C GLU A 527 -12.24 16.78 9.75
N SER A 528 -11.59 15.79 10.36
CA SER A 528 -10.46 16.01 11.25
C SER A 528 -9.30 16.74 10.56
N PHE A 529 -8.72 17.70 11.28
CA PHE A 529 -7.44 18.33 10.97
C PHE A 529 -6.65 18.40 12.29
N GLY A 530 -6.20 17.23 12.78
CA GLY A 530 -5.37 17.10 13.98
C GLY A 530 -6.12 16.95 15.32
N LEU A 531 -7.46 17.00 15.32
CA LEU A 531 -8.29 16.81 16.52
C LEU A 531 -9.36 15.73 16.32
N ASN A 532 -9.81 15.12 17.41
CA ASN A 532 -10.98 14.23 17.43
C ASN A 532 -12.27 15.02 17.16
N GLU A 533 -13.38 14.33 16.90
CA GLU A 533 -14.69 14.98 16.60
C GLU A 533 -15.13 15.95 17.71
N ASP A 534 -14.84 15.62 18.97
CA ASP A 534 -15.14 16.43 20.15
C ASP A 534 -14.14 17.58 20.41
N ASN A 535 -13.21 17.84 19.48
CA ASN A 535 -12.10 18.78 19.59
C ASN A 535 -11.05 18.43 20.66
N SER A 536 -11.07 17.22 21.23
CA SER A 536 -9.96 16.73 22.05
C SER A 536 -8.74 16.39 21.18
N ARG A 537 -7.55 16.41 21.79
CA ARG A 537 -6.31 16.06 21.10
C ARG A 537 -6.26 14.57 20.79
N ILE A 538 -5.74 14.25 19.61
CA ILE A 538 -5.52 12.87 19.19
C ILE A 538 -4.44 12.24 20.08
N THR A 539 -4.66 10.97 20.43
CA THR A 539 -3.60 10.10 20.94
C THR A 539 -3.09 9.27 19.77
N PRO A 540 -1.87 9.53 19.26
CA PRO A 540 -1.29 8.79 18.15
C PRO A 540 -1.04 7.33 18.54
N ALA A 541 -0.77 6.49 17.55
CA ALA A 541 -0.40 5.09 17.78
C ALA A 541 0.89 4.93 18.60
N SER A 542 1.75 5.95 18.68
CA SER A 542 2.90 6.01 19.59
C SER A 542 2.54 6.26 21.07
N GLY A 543 1.27 6.53 21.39
CA GLY A 543 0.79 6.87 22.72
C GLY A 543 1.11 8.29 23.19
N LYS A 544 1.88 9.08 22.42
CA LYS A 544 2.30 10.43 22.81
C LYS A 544 1.23 11.48 22.48
N THR A 545 0.20 11.58 23.32
CA THR A 545 -0.97 12.46 23.08
C THR A 545 -0.58 13.88 22.66
N GLY A 546 -1.19 14.35 21.56
CA GLY A 546 -0.98 15.69 21.01
C GLY A 546 0.36 15.89 20.31
N TYR A 547 1.02 14.81 19.86
CA TYR A 547 2.17 14.86 18.98
C TYR A 547 1.88 14.15 17.66
N THR A 548 2.24 14.73 16.52
CA THR A 548 2.34 13.96 15.27
C THR A 548 3.70 13.27 15.18
N ILE A 549 3.88 12.36 14.21
CA ILE A 549 5.19 11.78 13.89
C ILE A 549 6.24 12.84 13.51
N LEU A 550 5.82 13.95 12.90
CA LEU A 550 6.71 15.09 12.59
C LEU A 550 7.18 15.77 13.88
N GLU A 551 6.27 16.05 14.81
CA GLU A 551 6.62 16.67 16.10
C GLU A 551 7.47 15.74 16.96
N GLU A 552 7.27 14.41 16.86
CA GLU A 552 8.18 13.42 17.45
C GLU A 552 9.56 13.41 16.79
N ALA A 553 9.64 13.53 15.46
CA ALA A 553 10.92 13.64 14.75
C ALA A 553 11.68 14.91 15.16
N ILE A 554 11.01 16.06 15.23
CA ILE A 554 11.58 17.33 15.73
C ILE A 554 12.05 17.16 17.18
N ALA A 555 11.24 16.56 18.05
CA ALA A 555 11.61 16.32 19.44
C ALA A 555 12.79 15.36 19.59
N ALA A 556 12.99 14.45 18.63
CA ALA A 556 14.13 13.55 18.55
C ALA A 556 15.38 14.20 17.93
N GLY A 557 15.31 15.48 17.54
CA GLY A 557 16.43 16.22 16.96
C GLY A 557 16.63 16.00 15.46
N LYS A 558 15.70 15.32 14.78
CA LYS A 558 15.79 15.09 13.33
C LYS A 558 15.41 16.35 12.56
N ALA A 559 16.08 16.59 11.44
CA ALA A 559 15.68 17.64 10.51
C ALA A 559 14.37 17.28 9.81
N THR A 560 13.57 18.28 9.47
CA THR A 560 12.24 18.07 8.89
C THR A 560 11.92 18.99 7.72
N ALA A 561 11.14 18.48 6.75
CA ALA A 561 10.65 19.30 5.65
C ALA A 561 9.19 18.98 5.28
N LEU A 562 8.44 20.04 4.99
CA LEU A 562 7.08 20.00 4.44
C LEU A 562 7.09 20.68 3.06
N ILE A 563 6.72 19.92 2.03
CA ILE A 563 6.80 20.35 0.63
C ILE A 563 5.46 20.09 -0.03
N GLN A 564 4.87 21.08 -0.67
CA GLN A 564 3.62 20.87 -1.39
C GLN A 564 3.47 21.77 -2.62
N SER A 565 2.74 21.29 -3.63
CA SER A 565 2.42 22.08 -4.83
C SER A 565 1.23 23.03 -4.66
N GLY A 566 0.37 22.79 -3.66
CA GLY A 566 -0.74 23.69 -3.30
C GLY A 566 -0.31 24.89 -2.44
N GLN A 567 -1.26 25.43 -1.70
CA GLN A 567 -1.08 26.43 -0.66
C GLN A 567 -0.71 25.82 0.71
N MET A 568 0.15 26.46 1.50
CA MET A 568 0.75 25.89 2.73
C MET A 568 -0.20 25.36 3.83
N ALA A 569 -1.51 25.57 3.74
CA ALA A 569 -2.52 24.94 4.59
C ALA A 569 -3.07 23.62 4.04
N GLU A 570 -2.66 23.17 2.85
CA GLU A 570 -3.15 21.90 2.28
C GLU A 570 -2.82 20.71 3.19
N PRO A 571 -3.76 19.77 3.36
CA PRO A 571 -3.70 18.88 4.49
C PRO A 571 -2.60 17.82 4.42
N GLY A 572 -2.25 17.27 3.25
CA GLY A 572 -1.28 16.18 3.10
C GLY A 572 0.09 16.50 3.68
N THR A 573 0.43 17.77 3.80
CA THR A 573 1.58 18.25 4.57
C THR A 573 1.22 18.96 5.87
N ALA A 574 0.25 19.89 5.87
CA ALA A 574 0.02 20.76 7.01
C ALA A 574 -0.57 20.03 8.24
N ALA A 575 -1.31 18.93 8.05
CA ALA A 575 -1.85 18.13 9.14
C ALA A 575 -0.76 17.46 10.01
N PHE A 576 0.47 17.34 9.50
CA PHE A 576 1.61 16.88 10.29
C PHE A 576 2.10 17.94 11.29
N ALA A 577 1.71 19.20 11.16
CA ALA A 577 2.25 20.31 11.95
C ALA A 577 1.20 21.23 12.58
N ALA A 578 -0.08 21.02 12.28
CA ALA A 578 -1.15 21.90 12.72
C ALA A 578 -2.40 21.12 13.12
N GLU A 579 -3.09 21.63 14.13
CA GLU A 579 -4.38 21.13 14.59
C GLU A 579 -5.40 22.28 14.58
N THR A 580 -6.63 22.06 14.11
CA THR A 580 -7.68 23.11 14.15
C THR A 580 -9.01 22.58 14.64
N THR A 581 -9.78 23.47 15.26
CA THR A 581 -11.10 23.12 15.78
C THR A 581 -12.10 22.79 14.66
N ASN A 582 -12.93 21.79 14.89
CA ASN A 582 -14.03 21.41 14.03
C ASN A 582 -15.11 22.50 14.01
N ARG A 583 -16.10 22.36 13.12
CA ARG A 583 -17.25 23.28 13.05
C ARG A 583 -18.02 23.26 14.38
N ASP A 584 -18.05 24.39 15.09
CA ASP A 584 -18.91 24.60 16.26
C ASP A 584 -19.87 25.78 16.02
N GLY A 585 -21.16 25.46 15.85
CA GLY A 585 -22.20 26.46 15.62
C GLY A 585 -22.05 27.30 14.34
N ASN A 586 -21.19 26.89 13.40
CA ASN A 586 -20.88 27.59 12.15
C ASN A 586 -20.61 26.60 10.98
N ASN A 587 -20.35 27.13 9.77
CA ASN A 587 -20.12 26.33 8.56
C ASN A 587 -18.63 26.24 8.14
N LEU A 588 -17.71 26.84 8.89
CA LEU A 588 -16.28 26.91 8.54
C LEU A 588 -15.58 25.59 8.91
N ARG A 589 -15.14 24.81 7.92
CA ARG A 589 -14.42 23.55 8.19
C ARG A 589 -13.12 23.80 8.93
N ALA A 590 -12.62 22.77 9.60
CA ALA A 590 -11.28 22.74 10.17
C ALA A 590 -10.24 23.07 9.08
N ARG A 591 -10.27 22.35 7.94
CA ARG A 591 -9.36 22.60 6.80
C ARG A 591 -9.48 23.99 6.17
N ASP A 592 -10.59 24.71 6.36
CA ASP A 592 -10.83 26.05 5.80
C ASP A 592 -10.22 27.18 6.68
N LYS A 593 -9.34 26.88 7.62
CA LYS A 593 -8.72 27.88 8.52
C LYS A 593 -7.30 28.22 8.09
N TYR A 594 -7.12 28.55 6.81
CA TYR A 594 -5.80 28.63 6.17
C TYR A 594 -4.79 29.48 6.93
N ALA A 595 -5.17 30.68 7.38
CA ALA A 595 -4.27 31.57 8.11
C ALA A 595 -3.82 30.98 9.46
N GLU A 596 -4.72 30.30 10.18
CA GLU A 596 -4.41 29.63 11.45
C GLU A 596 -3.47 28.45 11.22
N ILE A 597 -3.75 27.64 10.20
CA ILE A 597 -2.96 26.47 9.83
C ILE A 597 -1.54 26.88 9.41
N ILE A 598 -1.40 27.85 8.50
CA ILE A 598 -0.10 28.31 8.02
C ILE A 598 0.73 28.92 9.15
N GLU A 599 0.09 29.66 10.08
CA GLU A 599 0.79 30.16 11.26
C GLU A 599 1.35 29.02 12.13
N GLN A 600 0.58 27.95 12.34
CA GLN A 600 1.04 26.76 13.06
C GLN A 600 2.18 26.05 12.34
N VAL A 601 2.07 25.85 11.01
CA VAL A 601 3.13 25.25 10.18
C VAL A 601 4.44 26.02 10.31
N ILE A 602 4.42 27.36 10.22
CA ILE A 602 5.61 28.22 10.39
C ILE A 602 6.19 28.13 11.81
N ARG A 603 5.33 27.94 12.83
CA ARG A 603 5.74 27.84 14.24
C ARG A 603 6.16 26.45 14.67
N SER A 604 5.87 25.42 13.88
CA SER A 604 6.08 24.00 14.21
C SER A 604 7.53 23.65 14.57
N GLY A 605 8.48 24.43 14.05
CA GLY A 605 9.91 24.16 14.18
C GLY A 605 10.52 23.51 12.94
N THR A 606 9.70 23.08 11.96
CA THR A 606 10.11 22.46 10.71
C THR A 606 11.23 23.22 10.00
N ASP A 607 12.29 22.57 9.54
CA ASP A 607 13.43 23.27 8.97
C ASP A 607 13.14 23.86 7.58
N VAL A 608 12.46 23.10 6.73
CA VAL A 608 12.13 23.54 5.37
C VAL A 608 10.63 23.48 5.12
N ILE A 609 10.03 24.60 4.73
CA ILE A 609 8.60 24.72 4.40
C ILE A 609 8.50 25.32 3.01
N MET A 610 7.82 24.65 2.07
CA MET A 610 7.76 25.08 0.68
C MET A 610 6.40 24.82 0.06
N GLY A 611 5.83 25.85 -0.58
CA GLY A 611 4.55 25.78 -1.29
C GLY A 611 4.08 27.15 -1.80
N GLY A 612 2.81 27.24 -2.18
CA GLY A 612 2.11 28.47 -2.52
C GLY A 612 1.46 29.16 -1.31
N GLY A 613 0.49 30.04 -1.57
CA GLY A 613 -0.39 30.60 -0.54
C GLY A 613 0.05 31.93 0.06
N GLU A 614 0.84 32.76 -0.64
CA GLU A 614 1.23 34.09 -0.13
C GLU A 614 0.03 34.94 0.30
N LEU A 615 -1.09 34.82 -0.41
CA LEU A 615 -2.35 35.48 -0.09
C LEU A 615 -2.78 35.21 1.36
N TYR A 616 -2.70 33.95 1.77
CA TYR A 616 -3.09 33.46 3.09
C TYR A 616 -2.04 33.74 4.18
N MET A 617 -0.92 34.38 3.83
CA MET A 617 0.13 34.82 4.74
C MET A 617 0.10 36.32 5.04
N LEU A 618 -0.71 37.08 4.29
CA LEU A 618 -0.73 38.54 4.34
C LEU A 618 -2.07 39.08 4.86
N PRO A 619 -2.08 40.09 5.76
CA PRO A 619 -3.30 40.75 6.19
C PRO A 619 -4.06 41.40 5.03
N ILE A 620 -5.39 41.42 5.13
CA ILE A 620 -6.26 42.10 4.15
C ILE A 620 -5.79 43.54 3.93
N GLY A 621 -5.65 43.96 2.67
CA GLY A 621 -5.14 45.27 2.29
C GLY A 621 -3.63 45.33 2.11
N THR A 622 -2.94 44.18 2.15
CA THR A 622 -1.48 44.07 2.01
C THR A 622 -1.13 43.36 0.71
N THR A 623 -0.31 43.99 -0.12
CA THR A 623 0.26 43.37 -1.32
C THR A 623 1.60 42.70 -1.01
N GLY A 624 1.92 41.64 -1.73
CA GLY A 624 3.14 40.84 -1.60
C GLY A 624 3.95 40.76 -2.89
N PHE A 625 4.80 39.74 -2.98
CA PHE A 625 5.56 39.41 -4.17
C PHE A 625 4.67 38.86 -5.31
N HIS A 626 3.79 37.92 -4.98
CA HIS A 626 2.78 37.31 -5.86
C HIS A 626 1.39 37.94 -5.68
N VAL A 627 1.09 38.54 -4.52
CA VAL A 627 -0.21 39.16 -4.23
C VAL A 627 -0.27 40.60 -4.74
N THR A 628 -0.99 40.81 -5.84
CA THR A 628 -1.34 42.15 -6.35
C THR A 628 -2.55 42.74 -5.62
N ALA A 629 -2.85 44.02 -5.84
CA ALA A 629 -4.06 44.64 -5.28
C ALA A 629 -5.38 44.03 -5.78
N GLU A 630 -5.36 43.38 -6.95
CA GLU A 630 -6.53 42.64 -7.47
C GLU A 630 -6.70 41.29 -6.77
N ILE A 631 -5.59 40.58 -6.53
CA ILE A 631 -5.59 39.30 -5.80
C ILE A 631 -5.91 39.53 -4.32
N ASP A 632 -5.37 40.57 -3.68
CA ASP A 632 -5.76 40.90 -2.30
C ASP A 632 -7.27 41.17 -2.17
N ALA A 633 -7.89 41.74 -3.22
CA ALA A 633 -9.33 42.02 -3.24
C ALA A 633 -10.20 40.80 -3.59
N SER A 634 -9.64 39.69 -4.09
CA SER A 634 -10.41 38.49 -4.43
C SER A 634 -10.84 37.71 -3.19
N GLU A 635 -10.09 37.82 -2.10
CA GLU A 635 -10.35 37.09 -0.86
C GLU A 635 -10.32 38.00 0.38
N THR A 636 -11.47 38.09 1.05
CA THR A 636 -11.70 38.97 2.21
C THR A 636 -12.19 38.21 3.45
N ASN A 637 -12.22 36.88 3.40
CA ASN A 637 -12.59 36.02 4.51
C ASN A 637 -11.52 36.07 5.60
N PRO A 638 -11.85 36.53 6.83
CA PRO A 638 -10.89 36.62 7.91
C PRO A 638 -10.40 35.27 8.43
N ALA A 639 -11.01 34.14 8.06
CA ALA A 639 -10.49 32.80 8.36
C ALA A 639 -9.32 32.40 7.45
N PHE A 640 -9.28 32.93 6.22
CA PHE A 640 -8.21 32.66 5.26
C PHE A 640 -7.07 33.68 5.34
N ARG A 641 -7.31 34.85 5.93
CA ARG A 641 -6.35 35.96 5.97
C ARG A 641 -5.89 36.26 7.40
N PRO A 642 -4.58 36.31 7.69
CA PRO A 642 -4.06 36.51 9.03
C PRO A 642 -4.19 37.97 9.49
N ASN A 643 -4.14 38.19 10.80
CA ASN A 643 -4.08 39.54 11.37
C ASN A 643 -2.65 40.12 11.39
N ILE A 644 -1.64 39.29 11.14
CA ILE A 644 -0.22 39.64 11.10
C ILE A 644 0.39 39.18 9.77
N ASN A 645 1.54 39.73 9.41
CA ASN A 645 2.32 39.25 8.27
C ASN A 645 3.08 37.97 8.68
N LEU A 646 2.65 36.82 8.17
CA LEU A 646 3.26 35.51 8.51
C LEU A 646 4.65 35.33 7.87
N ILE A 647 4.96 36.07 6.80
CA ILE A 647 6.30 36.08 6.20
C ILE A 647 7.30 36.75 7.15
N GLU A 648 6.93 37.92 7.70
CA GLU A 648 7.76 38.61 8.70
C GLU A 648 7.91 37.77 9.99
N LEU A 649 6.87 37.02 10.36
CA LEU A 649 6.95 36.05 11.45
C LEU A 649 8.00 34.97 11.14
N ALA A 650 7.97 34.37 9.95
CA ALA A 650 8.95 33.35 9.56
C ALA A 650 10.39 33.91 9.58
N GLU A 651 10.62 35.10 9.03
CA GLU A 651 11.93 35.76 9.11
C GLU A 651 12.39 35.94 10.56
N SER A 652 11.48 36.32 11.47
CA SER A 652 11.77 36.46 12.90
C SER A 652 12.12 35.14 13.61
N LEU A 653 11.64 34.02 13.07
CA LEU A 653 11.95 32.66 13.51
C LEU A 653 13.20 32.08 12.83
N GLY A 654 13.86 32.86 11.97
CA GLY A 654 15.14 32.52 11.36
C GLY A 654 15.04 31.87 9.97
N TYR A 655 13.86 31.84 9.36
CA TYR A 655 13.73 31.35 7.98
C TYR A 655 14.34 32.33 7.00
N THR A 656 15.09 31.79 6.04
CA THR A 656 15.38 32.48 4.78
C THR A 656 14.15 32.35 3.89
N VAL A 657 13.60 33.46 3.40
CA VAL A 657 12.41 33.45 2.54
C VAL A 657 12.80 33.58 1.07
N VAL A 658 12.25 32.73 0.21
CA VAL A 658 12.42 32.76 -1.25
C VAL A 658 11.07 32.68 -1.96
N TYR A 659 10.98 33.24 -3.17
CA TYR A 659 9.71 33.39 -3.90
C TYR A 659 9.69 32.74 -5.29
N THR A 660 10.84 32.29 -5.79
CA THR A 660 10.96 31.65 -7.10
C THR A 660 11.94 30.48 -7.05
N GLU A 661 11.83 29.56 -8.00
CA GLU A 661 12.79 28.47 -8.20
C GLU A 661 14.23 29.00 -8.28
N GLU A 662 14.46 30.12 -9.00
CA GLU A 662 15.78 30.74 -9.11
C GLU A 662 16.32 31.19 -7.75
N GLN A 663 15.50 31.84 -6.92
CA GLN A 663 15.91 32.28 -5.59
C GLN A 663 16.19 31.09 -4.67
N MET A 664 15.34 30.06 -4.70
CA MET A 664 15.55 28.80 -3.97
C MET A 664 16.90 28.18 -4.35
N ASN A 665 17.16 28.01 -5.65
CA ASN A 665 18.40 27.47 -6.16
C ASN A 665 19.61 28.32 -5.77
N GLN A 666 19.50 29.65 -5.74
CA GLN A 666 20.59 30.52 -5.32
C GLN A 666 20.95 30.32 -3.83
N VAL A 667 19.96 30.18 -2.94
CA VAL A 667 20.24 30.07 -1.49
C VAL A 667 20.76 28.68 -1.11
N VAL A 668 20.18 27.60 -1.64
CA VAL A 668 20.57 26.22 -1.28
C VAL A 668 21.91 25.80 -1.90
N ASN A 669 22.32 26.42 -3.00
CA ASN A 669 23.63 26.19 -3.62
C ASN A 669 24.69 27.21 -3.18
N SER A 670 24.38 28.09 -2.22
CA SER A 670 25.36 29.04 -1.68
C SER A 670 26.42 28.33 -0.85
N ASN A 671 27.53 29.02 -0.52
CA ASN A 671 28.59 28.44 0.33
C ASN A 671 28.12 28.16 1.77
N ASN A 672 27.01 28.77 2.20
CA ASN A 672 26.40 28.56 3.51
C ASN A 672 24.88 28.44 3.32
N PRO A 673 24.38 27.28 2.86
CA PRO A 673 22.94 27.04 2.75
C PRO A 673 22.25 27.33 4.10
N PRO A 674 21.03 27.88 4.08
CA PRO A 674 20.31 28.19 5.30
C PRO A 674 19.94 26.90 6.03
N THR A 675 19.89 26.95 7.36
CA THR A 675 19.35 25.85 8.18
C THR A 675 17.83 25.87 8.22
N LYS A 676 17.20 27.03 7.93
CA LYS A 676 15.75 27.18 7.81
C LYS A 676 15.35 27.90 6.53
N LEU A 677 14.45 27.32 5.75
CA LEU A 677 14.02 27.84 4.45
C LEU A 677 12.50 27.87 4.35
N LEU A 678 11.94 29.02 3.96
CA LEU A 678 10.54 29.18 3.60
C LEU A 678 10.45 29.56 2.12
N GLY A 679 9.88 28.69 1.28
CA GLY A 679 9.61 28.97 -0.13
C GLY A 679 8.15 29.28 -0.38
N VAL A 680 7.84 30.51 -0.82
CA VAL A 680 6.48 31.00 -1.09
C VAL A 680 6.35 31.29 -2.59
N PHE A 681 5.86 30.33 -3.36
CA PHE A 681 6.05 30.32 -4.82
C PHE A 681 4.85 30.81 -5.65
N ALA A 682 3.69 31.03 -5.02
CA ALA A 682 2.49 31.53 -5.67
C ALA A 682 1.59 32.30 -4.68
N ALA A 683 0.63 33.06 -5.22
CA ALA A 683 -0.35 33.77 -4.40
C ALA A 683 -1.33 32.79 -3.71
N GLU A 684 -1.80 31.80 -4.45
CA GLU A 684 -2.61 30.66 -3.97
C GLU A 684 -1.81 29.39 -4.29
N ASP A 685 -2.39 28.38 -4.93
CA ASP A 685 -1.68 27.17 -5.36
C ASP A 685 -0.65 27.46 -6.46
N THR A 686 0.33 26.56 -6.65
CA THR A 686 1.29 26.67 -7.77
C THR A 686 0.71 26.17 -9.09
N PHE A 687 -0.51 25.63 -9.08
CA PHE A 687 -1.27 25.15 -10.23
C PHE A 687 -2.63 25.84 -10.36
N ASP A 688 -3.29 25.61 -11.49
CA ASP A 688 -4.63 26.11 -11.80
C ASP A 688 -5.51 24.94 -12.26
N ASP A 689 -6.25 24.37 -11.31
CA ASP A 689 -7.00 23.11 -11.41
C ASP A 689 -8.30 23.19 -12.22
N ARG A 690 -8.66 24.38 -12.71
CA ARG A 690 -9.88 24.57 -13.49
C ARG A 690 -9.89 23.65 -14.70
N ARG A 691 -11.09 23.32 -15.18
CA ARG A 691 -11.28 22.46 -16.36
C ARG A 691 -10.58 23.03 -17.58
N GLU A 692 -10.22 22.16 -18.52
CA GLU A 692 -9.52 22.51 -19.76
C GLU A 692 -10.26 23.60 -20.55
N GLU A 693 -11.60 23.55 -20.62
CA GLU A 693 -12.41 24.58 -21.27
C GLU A 693 -12.32 25.94 -20.58
N GLN A 694 -12.20 25.95 -19.25
CA GLN A 694 -12.13 27.19 -18.46
C GLN A 694 -10.73 27.82 -18.54
N LEU A 695 -9.69 26.98 -18.64
CA LEU A 695 -8.32 27.38 -18.97
C LEU A 695 -8.16 27.78 -20.44
N GLY A 696 -9.15 27.45 -21.27
CA GLY A 696 -9.12 27.73 -22.70
C GLY A 696 -8.10 26.88 -23.45
N LEU A 697 -7.82 25.64 -23.00
CA LEU A 697 -6.94 24.69 -23.71
C LEU A 697 -7.49 24.30 -25.08
N ASN A 698 -8.81 24.32 -25.22
CA ASN A 698 -9.50 24.26 -26.51
C ASN A 698 -9.55 25.63 -27.23
N THR A 699 -8.63 26.55 -26.93
CA THR A 699 -8.54 27.87 -27.57
C THR A 699 -7.14 28.28 -27.97
N ASP A 700 -7.02 29.39 -28.71
CA ASP A 700 -5.74 29.89 -29.22
C ASP A 700 -4.87 30.56 -28.13
N ASN A 701 -5.44 30.84 -26.95
CA ASN A 701 -4.76 31.53 -25.85
C ASN A 701 -5.01 30.80 -24.52
N PRO A 702 -4.45 29.58 -24.36
CA PRO A 702 -4.59 28.83 -23.13
C PRO A 702 -3.87 29.50 -21.96
N LEU A 703 -4.46 29.39 -20.77
CA LEU A 703 -3.77 29.68 -19.51
C LEU A 703 -2.87 28.48 -19.13
N PRO A 704 -1.72 28.71 -18.47
CA PRO A 704 -0.83 27.64 -18.06
C PRO A 704 -1.43 26.82 -16.92
N LEU A 705 -1.09 25.54 -16.86
CA LEU A 705 -1.49 24.64 -15.75
C LEU A 705 -0.74 24.95 -14.44
N TYR A 706 0.48 25.49 -14.53
CA TYR A 706 1.34 25.80 -13.39
C TYR A 706 2.01 27.18 -13.53
N VAL A 707 2.30 27.80 -12.39
CA VAL A 707 3.07 29.05 -12.30
C VAL A 707 4.51 28.81 -12.79
N ALA A 708 4.89 29.46 -13.88
CA ALA A 708 6.16 29.19 -14.57
C ALA A 708 7.43 29.50 -13.74
N THR A 709 7.32 30.29 -12.67
CA THR A 709 8.45 30.62 -11.77
C THR A 709 8.49 29.78 -10.50
N ALA A 710 7.50 28.93 -10.28
CA ALA A 710 7.44 28.03 -9.14
C ALA A 710 8.20 26.72 -9.45
N PRO A 711 9.00 26.20 -8.50
CA PRO A 711 9.60 24.88 -8.64
C PRO A 711 8.53 23.78 -8.65
N THR A 712 8.85 22.65 -9.27
CA THR A 712 8.13 21.38 -9.08
C THR A 712 8.40 20.80 -7.69
N VAL A 713 7.54 19.91 -7.18
CA VAL A 713 7.81 19.20 -5.92
C VAL A 713 9.11 18.38 -5.93
N ALA A 714 9.55 17.92 -7.12
CA ALA A 714 10.83 17.24 -7.29
C ALA A 714 12.03 18.18 -7.07
N GLU A 715 11.97 19.40 -7.61
CA GLU A 715 13.00 20.43 -7.42
C GLU A 715 13.00 20.96 -5.99
N MET A 716 11.81 21.10 -5.39
CA MET A 716 11.67 21.40 -3.97
C MET A 716 12.31 20.29 -3.11
N LEU A 717 12.08 19.00 -3.42
CA LEU A 717 12.71 17.90 -2.70
C LEU A 717 14.24 17.93 -2.83
N GLU A 718 14.76 18.13 -4.04
CA GLU A 718 16.21 18.22 -4.27
C GLU A 718 16.84 19.38 -3.47
N ALA A 719 16.16 20.53 -3.39
CA ALA A 719 16.58 21.66 -2.58
C ALA A 719 16.54 21.35 -1.08
N SER A 720 15.46 20.73 -0.58
CA SER A 720 15.31 20.31 0.82
C SER A 720 16.40 19.33 1.26
N LEU A 721 16.72 18.34 0.43
CA LEU A 721 17.74 17.34 0.73
C LEU A 721 19.13 17.95 0.91
N LYS A 722 19.44 19.11 0.31
CA LYS A 722 20.70 19.83 0.55
C LYS A 722 20.80 20.43 1.96
N ILE A 723 19.67 20.58 2.65
CA ILE A 723 19.58 21.12 4.01
C ILE A 723 19.43 19.96 5.00
N VAL A 724 18.34 19.18 4.89
CA VAL A 724 17.96 18.20 5.92
C VAL A 724 18.90 17.01 6.01
N SER A 725 19.57 16.62 4.91
CA SER A 725 20.51 15.48 4.93
C SER A 725 21.82 15.76 5.68
N THR A 726 22.05 17.00 6.11
CA THR A 726 23.22 17.38 6.90
C THR A 726 23.08 17.05 8.39
N ASP A 727 21.87 16.70 8.83
CA ASP A 727 21.58 16.37 10.22
C ASP A 727 22.06 14.94 10.58
N PRO A 728 22.94 14.78 11.58
CA PRO A 728 23.46 13.47 11.96
C PRO A 728 22.41 12.53 12.58
N ASP A 729 21.31 13.07 13.12
CA ASP A 729 20.23 12.30 13.72
C ASP A 729 19.23 11.79 12.66
N GLY A 730 19.38 12.24 11.41
CA GLY A 730 18.56 11.88 10.25
C GLY A 730 17.43 12.89 10.01
N PHE A 731 16.54 12.57 9.07
CA PHE A 731 15.45 13.48 8.69
C PHE A 731 14.11 12.80 8.41
N PHE A 732 13.04 13.60 8.43
CA PHE A 732 11.71 13.23 7.95
C PHE A 732 11.18 14.29 6.98
N VAL A 733 10.89 13.88 5.74
CA VAL A 733 10.31 14.74 4.71
C VAL A 733 8.91 14.24 4.36
N VAL A 734 7.95 15.17 4.33
CA VAL A 734 6.59 14.95 3.81
C VAL A 734 6.41 15.82 2.57
N ILE A 735 5.96 15.20 1.49
CA ILE A 735 5.76 15.84 0.18
C ILE A 735 4.35 15.57 -0.29
N GLU A 736 3.67 16.57 -0.80
CA GLU A 736 2.34 16.46 -1.38
C GLU A 736 2.34 17.07 -2.79
N GLU A 737 1.93 16.30 -3.79
CA GLU A 737 1.59 16.85 -5.10
C GLU A 737 0.08 16.99 -5.18
N GLU A 738 -0.43 18.06 -4.56
CA GLU A 738 -1.87 18.32 -4.39
C GLU A 738 -2.62 18.35 -5.73
N GLY A 739 -1.96 18.85 -6.79
CA GLY A 739 -2.57 18.93 -8.11
C GLY A 739 -3.04 17.58 -8.67
N THR A 740 -2.52 16.43 -8.20
CA THR A 740 -3.03 15.13 -8.68
C THR A 740 -4.48 14.89 -8.29
N ASP A 741 -4.93 15.43 -7.15
CA ASP A 741 -6.32 15.37 -6.71
C ASP A 741 -7.18 16.40 -7.44
N ASN A 742 -6.82 17.69 -7.34
CA ASN A 742 -7.76 18.74 -7.75
C ASN A 742 -8.01 18.75 -9.26
N PHE A 743 -6.96 18.47 -10.07
CA PHE A 743 -7.15 18.32 -11.51
C PHE A 743 -8.11 17.16 -11.80
N ALA A 744 -7.95 16.01 -11.14
CA ALA A 744 -8.77 14.84 -11.37
C ALA A 744 -10.20 15.02 -10.87
N ASN A 745 -10.41 15.62 -9.70
CA ASN A 745 -11.73 15.95 -9.17
C ASN A 745 -12.45 17.04 -10.00
N ASN A 746 -11.72 17.85 -10.77
CA ASN A 746 -12.30 18.71 -11.80
C ASN A 746 -12.49 18.03 -13.17
N ASN A 747 -12.04 16.78 -13.32
CA ASN A 747 -11.96 16.04 -14.57
C ASN A 747 -11.12 16.75 -15.64
N ASN A 748 -9.94 17.24 -15.23
CA ASN A 748 -8.92 17.82 -16.11
C ASN A 748 -7.80 16.79 -16.36
N ALA A 749 -7.92 16.02 -17.44
CA ALA A 749 -7.02 14.92 -17.75
C ALA A 749 -5.58 15.37 -18.01
N VAL A 750 -5.37 16.48 -18.73
CA VAL A 750 -4.00 16.94 -19.06
C VAL A 750 -3.29 17.52 -17.83
N GLY A 751 -4.01 18.22 -16.96
CA GLY A 751 -3.51 18.69 -15.67
C GLY A 751 -3.16 17.55 -14.74
N THR A 752 -4.04 16.54 -14.66
CA THR A 752 -3.81 15.31 -13.88
C THR A 752 -2.51 14.63 -14.33
N ILE A 753 -2.32 14.41 -15.63
CA ILE A 753 -1.10 13.76 -16.16
C ILE A 753 0.16 14.58 -15.84
N GLU A 754 0.10 15.91 -15.90
CA GLU A 754 1.23 16.77 -15.52
C GLU A 754 1.53 16.72 -14.01
N ALA A 755 0.50 16.69 -13.15
CA ALA A 755 0.69 16.53 -11.72
C ALA A 755 1.34 15.18 -11.37
N VAL A 756 0.85 14.08 -11.95
CA VAL A 756 1.44 12.74 -11.75
C VAL A 756 2.90 12.72 -12.25
N ARG A 757 3.23 13.47 -13.31
CA ARG A 757 4.61 13.59 -13.83
C ARG A 757 5.53 14.25 -12.81
N ARG A 758 5.05 15.27 -12.10
CA ARG A 758 5.80 15.96 -11.04
C ARG A 758 5.99 15.08 -9.81
N ALA A 759 4.96 14.35 -9.40
CA ALA A 759 5.07 13.35 -8.34
C ALA A 759 6.07 12.22 -8.70
N ASP A 760 6.00 11.67 -9.92
CA ASP A 760 6.95 10.64 -10.38
C ASP A 760 8.40 11.15 -10.43
N ALA A 761 8.61 12.42 -10.77
CA ALA A 761 9.93 13.03 -10.70
C ALA A 761 10.45 13.13 -9.26
N ALA A 762 9.59 13.47 -8.28
CA ALA A 762 9.97 13.50 -6.87
C ALA A 762 10.32 12.10 -6.33
N ILE A 763 9.57 11.06 -6.73
CA ILE A 763 9.92 9.66 -6.45
C ILE A 763 11.31 9.33 -7.01
N GLY A 764 11.62 9.80 -8.22
CA GLY A 764 12.94 9.64 -8.83
C GLY A 764 14.05 10.26 -7.98
N VAL A 765 13.88 11.51 -7.52
CA VAL A 765 14.84 12.20 -6.64
C VAL A 765 15.04 11.43 -5.33
N ALA A 766 13.96 10.95 -4.72
CA ALA A 766 14.02 10.17 -3.48
C ALA A 766 14.75 8.82 -3.67
N MET A 767 14.46 8.09 -4.76
CA MET A 767 15.14 6.85 -5.10
C MET A 767 16.64 7.08 -5.38
N ASP A 768 16.98 8.15 -6.09
CA ASP A 768 18.38 8.52 -6.36
C ASP A 768 19.14 8.85 -5.08
N TYR A 769 18.47 9.45 -4.08
CA TYR A 769 19.04 9.65 -2.75
C TYR A 769 19.34 8.33 -2.03
N VAL A 770 18.39 7.39 -2.00
CA VAL A 770 18.59 6.04 -1.43
C VAL A 770 19.76 5.33 -2.12
N ASN A 771 19.82 5.39 -3.45
CA ASN A 771 20.77 4.63 -4.24
C ASN A 771 22.21 5.19 -4.13
N ASN A 772 22.36 6.50 -4.01
CA ASN A 772 23.64 7.16 -4.19
C ASN A 772 24.16 7.89 -2.93
N GLN A 773 23.31 8.15 -1.94
CA GLN A 773 23.66 8.96 -0.76
C GLN A 773 23.49 8.20 0.56
N ASP A 774 22.28 7.75 0.89
CA ASP A 774 22.02 7.05 2.16
C ASP A 774 21.03 5.88 2.00
N PRO A 775 21.50 4.62 2.04
CA PRO A 775 20.64 3.44 1.94
C PRO A 775 19.77 3.22 3.19
N ASN A 776 19.98 3.98 4.27
CA ASN A 776 19.14 3.97 5.47
C ASN A 776 17.94 4.91 5.33
N THR A 777 17.29 4.93 4.17
CA THR A 777 16.15 5.80 3.89
C THR A 777 15.00 4.98 3.35
N LEU A 778 13.81 5.15 3.94
CA LEU A 778 12.54 4.67 3.40
C LEU A 778 11.97 5.74 2.47
N VAL A 779 11.58 5.32 1.26
CA VAL A 779 10.71 6.09 0.38
C VAL A 779 9.38 5.37 0.31
N ILE A 780 8.29 6.06 0.65
CA ILE A 780 6.95 5.48 0.64
C ILE A 780 5.95 6.43 0.00
N THR A 781 5.07 5.85 -0.80
CA THR A 781 3.96 6.55 -1.45
C THR A 781 2.62 6.05 -0.92
N ALA A 782 1.72 6.98 -0.63
CA ALA A 782 0.32 6.68 -0.35
C ALA A 782 -0.54 7.84 -0.86
N ALA A 783 -1.69 7.51 -1.45
CA ALA A 783 -2.77 8.46 -1.67
C ALA A 783 -3.88 8.10 -0.66
N ASP A 784 -4.59 9.10 -0.17
CA ASP A 784 -5.74 8.95 0.71
C ASP A 784 -7.01 8.52 -0.06
N SER A 785 -7.11 8.88 -1.34
CA SER A 785 -8.24 8.58 -2.22
C SER A 785 -7.82 8.24 -3.68
N ASP A 786 -8.80 7.86 -4.52
CA ASP A 786 -8.71 7.83 -6.00
C ASP A 786 -9.61 8.94 -6.56
N ALA A 787 -9.04 10.05 -7.02
CA ALA A 787 -9.75 11.25 -7.45
C ALA A 787 -10.37 11.09 -8.83
N GLY A 788 -11.63 11.52 -8.99
CA GLY A 788 -12.38 11.46 -10.25
C GLY A 788 -12.71 10.05 -10.80
N GLY A 789 -12.06 9.00 -10.28
CA GLY A 789 -12.17 7.64 -10.77
C GLY A 789 -11.65 7.53 -12.20
N LEU A 790 -10.43 8.02 -12.44
CA LEU A 790 -9.80 8.05 -13.76
C LEU A 790 -9.68 6.64 -14.36
N GLN A 791 -10.13 6.48 -15.60
CA GLN A 791 -9.97 5.26 -16.38
C GLN A 791 -9.36 5.54 -17.75
N VAL A 792 -8.38 4.73 -18.16
CA VAL A 792 -7.74 4.85 -19.48
C VAL A 792 -8.47 3.99 -20.47
N PHE A 793 -9.04 4.64 -21.50
CA PHE A 793 -9.79 3.97 -22.54
C PHE A 793 -9.03 3.97 -23.87
N GLN A 794 -8.79 2.76 -24.39
CA GLN A 794 -8.37 2.57 -25.77
C GLN A 794 -8.90 1.25 -26.32
N PHE A 795 -9.63 1.33 -27.43
CA PHE A 795 -10.23 0.18 -28.08
C PHE A 795 -9.51 -0.28 -29.38
N ALA A 796 -8.64 0.56 -29.96
CA ALA A 796 -7.87 0.24 -31.17
C ALA A 796 -6.81 1.33 -31.48
N PRO A 797 -5.67 0.94 -32.06
CA PRO A 797 -5.35 1.36 -33.43
C PRO A 797 -5.57 0.25 -34.48
N TYR A 798 -5.85 -1.00 -34.06
CA TYR A 798 -6.15 -2.09 -34.98
C TYR A 798 -7.48 -1.87 -35.72
N VAL A 799 -7.42 -1.86 -37.06
CA VAL A 799 -8.64 -1.84 -37.89
C VAL A 799 -9.31 -3.20 -37.80
N ARG A 800 -10.28 -3.33 -36.88
CA ARG A 800 -11.12 -4.53 -36.78
C ARG A 800 -11.85 -4.77 -38.11
N PRO A 801 -12.08 -6.03 -38.50
CA PRO A 801 -12.87 -6.37 -39.69
C PRO A 801 -14.25 -5.70 -39.67
N SER A 802 -14.78 -5.34 -40.85
CA SER A 802 -16.11 -4.76 -40.96
C SER A 802 -17.19 -5.71 -40.41
N GLY A 803 -18.01 -5.21 -39.47
CA GLY A 803 -19.05 -6.00 -38.79
C GLY A 803 -18.75 -6.33 -37.32
N ASN A 804 -17.52 -6.14 -36.86
CA ASN A 804 -17.11 -6.21 -35.43
C ASN A 804 -17.09 -4.83 -34.74
N PHE A 805 -17.84 -3.86 -35.29
CA PHE A 805 -17.94 -2.53 -34.70
C PHE A 805 -18.97 -2.57 -33.58
N ASP A 806 -18.51 -2.41 -32.35
CA ASP A 806 -19.39 -2.11 -31.24
C ASP A 806 -19.69 -0.61 -31.24
N THR A 807 -20.95 -0.24 -31.43
CA THR A 807 -21.40 1.15 -31.39
C THR A 807 -21.20 1.82 -30.02
N SER A 808 -20.88 1.04 -28.99
CA SER A 808 -20.53 1.51 -27.64
C SER A 808 -19.08 1.94 -27.49
N ASN A 809 -18.22 1.56 -28.44
CA ASN A 809 -16.75 1.65 -28.34
C ASN A 809 -16.17 2.45 -29.51
N PRO A 810 -15.89 3.76 -29.33
CA PRO A 810 -15.44 4.61 -30.41
C PRO A 810 -13.97 4.36 -30.76
N ASN A 811 -13.68 4.23 -32.06
CA ASN A 811 -12.31 4.27 -32.57
C ASN A 811 -11.74 5.69 -32.44
N LEU A 812 -10.61 5.85 -31.78
CA LEU A 812 -9.99 7.16 -31.50
C LEU A 812 -8.98 7.55 -32.60
N ALA A 813 -9.47 8.21 -33.65
CA ALA A 813 -8.62 8.86 -34.65
C ALA A 813 -7.82 10.04 -34.08
N ASN A 814 -6.80 10.50 -34.81
CA ASN A 814 -5.93 11.62 -34.41
C ASN A 814 -6.68 12.94 -34.14
N ASN A 815 -7.86 13.09 -34.75
CA ASN A 815 -8.80 14.16 -34.44
C ASN A 815 -10.22 13.65 -34.66
N GLN A 816 -11.16 14.17 -33.88
CA GLN A 816 -12.57 13.83 -33.97
C GLN A 816 -13.43 15.10 -34.06
N PRO A 817 -14.38 15.18 -35.01
CA PRO A 817 -15.24 16.35 -35.15
C PRO A 817 -16.23 16.52 -33.98
N GLU A 818 -16.46 15.44 -33.23
CA GLU A 818 -17.32 15.38 -32.04
C GLU A 818 -16.58 14.63 -30.93
N VAL A 819 -16.97 14.89 -29.68
CA VAL A 819 -16.36 14.23 -28.51
C VAL A 819 -16.79 12.75 -28.50
N PRO A 820 -15.85 11.79 -28.52
CA PRO A 820 -16.17 10.38 -28.38
C PRO A 820 -16.82 10.10 -27.02
N PHE A 821 -17.66 9.07 -26.96
CA PHE A 821 -18.31 8.64 -25.72
C PHE A 821 -18.45 7.12 -25.67
N ILE A 822 -18.61 6.60 -24.46
CA ILE A 822 -18.95 5.20 -24.17
C ILE A 822 -20.30 5.14 -23.45
N ASN A 823 -21.01 4.01 -23.57
CA ASN A 823 -22.31 3.83 -22.92
C ASN A 823 -22.13 3.46 -21.44
N VAL A 824 -23.08 3.89 -20.61
CA VAL A 824 -23.17 3.53 -19.19
C VAL A 824 -24.60 3.09 -18.84
N ASN A 825 -24.73 2.02 -18.06
CA ASN A 825 -26.00 1.43 -17.65
C ASN A 825 -26.98 1.16 -18.81
N PRO A 826 -26.54 0.56 -19.94
CA PRO A 826 -27.36 0.47 -21.13
C PRO A 826 -28.55 -0.47 -20.92
N THR A 827 -29.75 0.03 -21.14
CA THR A 827 -30.97 -0.78 -21.26
C THR A 827 -31.71 -0.36 -22.52
N THR A 828 -32.81 -1.05 -22.88
CA THR A 828 -33.63 -0.63 -24.03
C THR A 828 -34.20 0.79 -23.88
N THR A 829 -34.20 1.35 -22.67
CA THR A 829 -34.72 2.67 -22.35
C THR A 829 -33.66 3.65 -21.84
N ASN A 830 -32.44 3.19 -21.55
CA ASN A 830 -31.35 4.03 -21.02
C ASN A 830 -30.28 4.27 -22.10
N ASN A 831 -29.99 5.55 -22.36
CA ASN A 831 -29.02 6.00 -23.36
C ASN A 831 -27.94 6.92 -22.76
N ASN A 832 -27.66 6.77 -21.46
CA ASN A 832 -26.62 7.53 -20.77
C ASN A 832 -25.22 7.21 -21.31
N ARG A 833 -24.35 8.23 -21.25
CA ARG A 833 -23.04 8.22 -21.91
C ARG A 833 -22.00 8.87 -21.01
N ALA A 834 -20.79 8.31 -21.01
CA ALA A 834 -19.59 8.94 -20.51
C ALA A 834 -18.80 9.51 -21.68
N PHE A 835 -18.61 10.82 -21.71
CA PHE A 835 -17.80 11.49 -22.72
C PHE A 835 -16.33 11.38 -22.35
N LEU A 836 -15.49 11.10 -23.35
CA LEU A 836 -14.07 10.96 -23.14
C LEU A 836 -13.37 12.32 -23.11
N ASP A 837 -12.33 12.38 -22.30
CA ASP A 837 -11.46 13.52 -22.16
C ASP A 837 -10.16 13.33 -22.94
N GLY A 838 -9.70 14.41 -23.56
CA GLY A 838 -8.54 14.43 -24.45
C GLY A 838 -7.54 15.52 -24.06
N VAL A 839 -6.55 15.79 -24.91
CA VAL A 839 -5.48 16.76 -24.61
C VAL A 839 -6.01 18.18 -24.34
N ASN A 840 -7.16 18.52 -24.92
CA ASN A 840 -7.76 19.84 -24.84
C ASN A 840 -9.11 19.85 -24.08
N GLY A 841 -9.43 18.81 -23.32
CA GLY A 841 -10.71 18.67 -22.62
C GLY A 841 -11.74 17.81 -23.35
N SER A 842 -12.99 17.94 -22.90
CA SER A 842 -14.13 17.10 -23.29
C SER A 842 -15.15 17.83 -24.18
N THR A 843 -14.65 18.77 -24.98
CA THR A 843 -15.41 19.54 -25.98
C THR A 843 -14.79 19.45 -27.37
N ALA A 844 -15.62 19.62 -28.40
CA ALA A 844 -15.21 19.59 -29.79
C ALA A 844 -16.07 20.54 -30.65
N SER A 845 -15.47 21.10 -31.71
CA SER A 845 -16.18 21.74 -32.82
C SER A 845 -15.51 21.40 -34.15
N ALA A 846 -16.16 21.77 -35.27
CA ALA A 846 -15.57 21.58 -36.60
C ALA A 846 -14.25 22.36 -36.78
N GLU A 847 -14.12 23.53 -36.14
CA GLU A 847 -12.92 24.37 -36.15
C GLU A 847 -11.87 23.89 -35.15
N ARG A 848 -12.29 23.21 -34.08
CA ARG A 848 -11.44 22.73 -32.99
C ARG A 848 -11.85 21.29 -32.63
N PRO A 849 -11.40 20.30 -33.42
CA PRO A 849 -11.76 18.92 -33.18
C PRO A 849 -11.17 18.43 -31.85
N TRP A 850 -11.81 17.44 -31.25
CA TRP A 850 -11.30 16.73 -30.08
C TRP A 850 -10.02 15.97 -30.46
N VAL A 851 -9.04 15.95 -29.55
CA VAL A 851 -7.71 15.37 -29.77
C VAL A 851 -7.42 14.38 -28.64
N PRO A 852 -7.17 13.09 -28.95
CA PRO A 852 -6.80 12.11 -27.93
C PRO A 852 -5.36 12.29 -27.46
N PHE A 853 -5.00 11.63 -26.36
CA PHE A 853 -3.61 11.39 -26.01
C PHE A 853 -2.99 10.35 -26.93
N ALA A 854 -1.68 10.42 -27.16
CA ALA A 854 -0.94 9.46 -27.97
C ALA A 854 0.06 8.71 -27.09
N SER A 855 0.19 7.40 -27.32
CA SER A 855 1.21 6.59 -26.65
C SER A 855 2.43 6.37 -27.54
N PRO A 856 3.68 6.45 -27.01
CA PRO A 856 4.83 5.83 -27.65
C PRO A 856 4.55 4.36 -27.96
N ASN A 857 5.25 3.85 -28.98
CA ASN A 857 5.15 2.45 -29.39
C ASN A 857 5.60 1.52 -28.26
N SER A 858 4.96 0.35 -28.19
CA SER A 858 5.46 -0.78 -27.43
C SER A 858 6.71 -1.35 -28.11
N ILE A 859 7.36 -2.31 -27.46
CA ILE A 859 8.43 -3.12 -28.04
C ILE A 859 7.95 -3.86 -29.28
N ASP A 860 6.66 -4.24 -29.35
CA ASP A 860 6.10 -5.00 -30.48
C ASP A 860 5.57 -4.10 -31.61
N GLY A 861 5.15 -2.87 -31.30
CA GLY A 861 4.64 -2.00 -32.35
C GLY A 861 3.87 -0.76 -31.90
N PRO A 862 3.18 -0.10 -32.84
CA PRO A 862 2.40 1.10 -32.56
C PRO A 862 1.22 0.84 -31.63
N MET A 863 1.09 1.67 -30.58
CA MET A 863 0.00 1.59 -29.59
C MET A 863 -1.19 2.50 -29.91
N GLY A 864 -0.99 3.57 -30.69
CA GLY A 864 -2.07 4.48 -31.08
C GLY A 864 -2.50 5.45 -29.98
N ASN A 865 -3.77 5.87 -30.05
CA ASN A 865 -4.31 6.98 -29.28
C ASN A 865 -5.27 6.49 -28.19
N PHE A 866 -5.34 7.18 -27.06
CA PHE A 866 -6.26 6.86 -25.96
C PHE A 866 -6.98 8.11 -25.44
N GLY A 867 -8.07 7.91 -24.73
CA GLY A 867 -8.81 8.95 -24.01
C GLY A 867 -8.97 8.59 -22.54
N VAL A 868 -9.37 9.56 -21.74
CA VAL A 868 -9.68 9.36 -20.32
C VAL A 868 -11.20 9.30 -20.15
N ALA A 869 -11.68 8.28 -19.47
CA ALA A 869 -13.05 8.18 -18.99
C ALA A 869 -13.06 8.47 -17.48
N TRP A 870 -14.05 9.22 -17.02
CA TRP A 870 -14.20 9.59 -15.61
C TRP A 870 -15.47 8.94 -15.06
N VAL A 871 -15.39 8.38 -13.84
CA VAL A 871 -16.60 7.95 -13.12
C VAL A 871 -17.37 9.16 -12.59
N GLY A 872 -16.66 10.16 -12.07
CA GLY A 872 -17.29 11.33 -11.45
C GLY A 872 -16.32 12.47 -11.21
N THR A 873 -16.68 13.38 -10.31
CA THR A 873 -15.81 14.43 -9.75
C THR A 873 -15.42 14.28 -8.27
N PRO A 874 -15.92 13.30 -7.47
CA PRO A 874 -15.46 13.12 -6.11
C PRO A 874 -14.29 12.12 -6.04
N ASP A 875 -13.77 11.99 -4.84
CA ASP A 875 -12.89 10.90 -4.40
C ASP A 875 -13.61 9.55 -4.32
N PHE A 876 -12.83 8.47 -4.51
CA PHE A 876 -13.28 7.08 -4.41
C PHE A 876 -12.30 6.24 -3.55
N PRO A 877 -12.76 5.18 -2.85
CA PRO A 877 -11.92 4.43 -1.89
C PRO A 877 -11.19 3.21 -2.46
N GLY A 878 -11.54 2.77 -3.67
CA GLY A 878 -11.39 1.36 -4.04
C GLY A 878 -10.08 0.98 -4.76
N SER A 879 -9.41 1.92 -5.43
CA SER A 879 -8.39 1.63 -6.46
C SER A 879 -6.96 2.02 -6.09
N ILE A 880 -6.67 2.24 -4.81
CA ILE A 880 -5.41 2.85 -4.38
C ILE A 880 -4.34 1.78 -4.12
N VAL A 881 -3.10 2.07 -4.53
CA VAL A 881 -1.92 1.21 -4.30
C VAL A 881 -0.78 2.04 -3.74
N SER A 882 -0.33 1.69 -2.53
CA SER A 882 0.89 2.22 -1.94
C SER A 882 2.11 1.45 -2.43
N LYS A 883 3.23 2.16 -2.59
CA LYS A 883 4.53 1.53 -2.90
C LYS A 883 5.65 2.03 -2.01
N ALA A 884 6.61 1.15 -1.73
CA ALA A 884 7.78 1.44 -0.92
C ALA A 884 9.09 1.04 -1.63
N TYR A 885 10.17 1.75 -1.30
CA TYR A 885 11.53 1.51 -1.75
C TYR A 885 12.55 1.88 -0.66
N GLY A 886 13.66 1.15 -0.58
CA GLY A 886 14.71 1.41 0.42
C GLY A 886 14.51 0.66 1.73
N MET A 887 14.98 1.28 2.82
CA MET A 887 14.96 0.69 4.16
C MET A 887 13.53 0.32 4.59
N ASN A 888 13.34 -0.89 5.13
CA ASN A 888 12.04 -1.42 5.58
C ASN A 888 10.95 -1.55 4.50
N ALA A 889 11.21 -1.27 3.22
CA ALA A 889 10.20 -1.37 2.17
C ALA A 889 9.59 -2.79 2.04
N ASP A 890 10.35 -3.81 2.40
CA ASP A 890 9.94 -5.22 2.48
C ASP A 890 8.85 -5.51 3.52
N LYS A 891 8.61 -4.58 4.45
CA LYS A 891 7.57 -4.69 5.48
C LYS A 891 6.21 -4.16 5.04
N LEU A 892 6.11 -3.50 3.88
CA LEU A 892 4.82 -3.09 3.32
C LEU A 892 4.02 -4.35 2.94
N PRO A 893 2.85 -4.61 3.56
CA PRO A 893 2.04 -5.78 3.21
C PRO A 893 1.34 -5.58 1.85
N SER A 894 0.93 -6.69 1.24
CA SER A 894 0.20 -6.71 -0.06
C SER A 894 -1.19 -6.06 -0.02
N THR A 895 -1.79 -5.94 1.17
CA THR A 895 -2.94 -5.10 1.49
C THR A 895 -2.62 -4.38 2.80
N VAL A 896 -2.68 -3.05 2.82
CA VAL A 896 -2.27 -2.19 3.94
C VAL A 896 -3.44 -1.31 4.37
N ASP A 897 -3.73 -1.26 5.67
CA ASP A 897 -4.61 -0.24 6.22
C ASP A 897 -3.90 1.12 6.23
N ASN A 898 -4.62 2.22 6.09
CA ASN A 898 -4.02 3.56 6.08
C ASN A 898 -3.18 3.88 7.32
N THR A 899 -3.49 3.30 8.49
CA THR A 899 -2.67 3.41 9.70
C THR A 899 -1.30 2.73 9.57
N GLY A 900 -1.18 1.68 8.74
CA GLY A 900 0.06 0.94 8.51
C GLY A 900 1.15 1.75 7.80
N ILE A 901 0.80 2.85 7.11
CA ILE A 901 1.77 3.80 6.55
C ILE A 901 2.54 4.48 7.69
N TYR A 902 1.85 4.93 8.75
CA TYR A 902 2.46 5.50 9.94
C TYR A 902 3.38 4.49 10.64
N ASP A 903 2.94 3.25 10.81
CA ASP A 903 3.74 2.19 11.45
C ASP A 903 5.11 2.01 10.79
N LEU A 904 5.12 1.98 9.46
CA LEU A 904 6.32 1.78 8.67
C LEU A 904 7.26 3.00 8.74
N MET A 905 6.70 4.22 8.69
CA MET A 905 7.48 5.45 8.89
C MET A 905 8.07 5.52 10.30
N TYR A 906 7.26 5.25 11.33
CA TYR A 906 7.66 5.31 12.73
C TYR A 906 8.76 4.30 13.04
N GLN A 907 8.60 3.06 12.57
CA GLN A 907 9.62 2.03 12.72
C GLN A 907 10.94 2.41 12.05
N THR A 908 10.89 3.09 10.91
CA THR A 908 12.10 3.56 10.24
C THR A 908 12.79 4.70 11.00
N LEU A 909 12.03 5.69 11.47
CA LEU A 909 12.58 6.85 12.16
C LEU A 909 13.15 6.49 13.55
N PHE A 910 12.46 5.62 14.29
CA PHE A 910 12.72 5.38 15.72
C PHE A 910 13.21 3.96 16.05
N GLY A 911 13.16 3.02 15.10
CA GLY A 911 13.67 1.65 15.28
C GLY A 911 12.76 0.73 16.09
N VAL A 912 11.57 1.20 16.44
CA VAL A 912 10.54 0.47 17.20
C VAL A 912 9.18 0.70 16.55
N THR A 913 8.24 -0.23 16.70
CA THR A 913 6.87 -0.01 16.23
C THR A 913 6.15 1.01 17.12
N PRO A 914 5.08 1.67 16.62
CA PRO A 914 4.27 2.56 17.45
C PRO A 914 3.69 1.90 18.69
N GLU A 915 3.21 0.65 18.56
CA GLU A 915 2.72 -0.15 19.69
C GLU A 915 3.79 -0.27 20.79
N VAL A 916 5.04 -0.53 20.40
CA VAL A 916 6.19 -0.59 21.33
C VAL A 916 6.48 0.78 21.95
N ALA A 917 6.31 1.88 21.22
CA ALA A 917 6.46 3.23 21.77
C ALA A 917 5.31 3.61 22.73
N ALA A 918 4.07 3.23 22.42
CA ALA A 918 2.91 3.48 23.26
C ALA A 918 3.00 2.78 24.61
N ALA A 919 3.49 1.54 24.63
CA ALA A 919 3.76 0.82 25.86
C ALA A 919 4.71 1.61 26.79
N GLN A 920 5.74 2.27 26.25
CA GLN A 920 6.66 3.09 27.05
C GLN A 920 6.02 4.35 27.68
N GLN A 921 4.89 4.82 27.17
CA GLN A 921 4.21 6.00 27.72
C GLN A 921 3.33 5.65 28.92
N GLN A 922 2.96 4.37 29.08
CA GLN A 922 2.17 3.93 30.22
C GLN A 922 3.10 3.85 31.44
N THR A 923 2.61 4.32 32.59
CA THR A 923 3.30 4.17 33.88
C THR A 923 2.45 3.28 34.73
N GLU A 924 2.97 2.10 35.05
CA GLU A 924 2.33 1.21 36.01
C GLU A 924 2.80 1.51 37.43
N LEU A 925 1.86 1.45 38.37
CA LEU A 925 2.16 1.58 39.80
C LEU A 925 2.27 0.19 40.41
N VAL A 926 3.47 -0.17 40.80
CA VAL A 926 3.77 -1.44 41.48
C VAL A 926 3.99 -1.16 42.95
N ALA A 927 3.19 -1.79 43.81
CA ALA A 927 3.29 -1.62 45.26
C ALA A 927 3.50 -2.98 45.93
N GLY A 928 4.57 -3.09 46.71
CA GLY A 928 4.82 -4.17 47.64
C GLY A 928 3.99 -4.04 48.92
N THR A 929 4.34 -4.84 49.91
CA THR A 929 3.71 -4.95 51.20
C THR A 929 4.56 -4.28 52.29
N ALA A 930 4.33 -4.64 53.56
CA ALA A 930 5.13 -4.17 54.69
C ALA A 930 6.03 -5.27 55.27
N GLY A 931 6.19 -6.37 54.51
CA GLY A 931 7.19 -7.40 54.77
C GLY A 931 7.98 -7.66 53.48
N ALA A 932 8.92 -8.59 53.54
CA ALA A 932 9.79 -8.92 52.41
C ALA A 932 9.00 -9.32 51.15
N ASP A 933 9.23 -8.58 50.06
CA ASP A 933 8.66 -8.81 48.74
C ASP A 933 9.73 -9.23 47.72
N THR A 934 9.30 -9.93 46.67
CA THR A 934 10.12 -10.21 45.49
C THR A 934 9.30 -9.80 44.28
N LEU A 935 9.79 -8.81 43.53
CA LEU A 935 9.13 -8.23 42.36
C LEU A 935 10.01 -8.43 41.14
N ILE A 936 9.57 -9.29 40.22
CA ILE A 936 10.31 -9.62 39.01
C ILE A 936 9.54 -9.12 37.79
N ALA A 937 10.17 -8.24 37.01
CA ALA A 937 9.55 -7.67 35.82
C ALA A 937 9.13 -8.75 34.81
N ALA A 938 7.97 -8.56 34.18
CA ALA A 938 7.29 -9.50 33.27
C ALA A 938 6.90 -10.86 33.88
N VAL A 939 7.15 -11.09 35.17
CA VAL A 939 6.68 -12.26 35.93
C VAL A 939 5.56 -11.86 36.89
N ASP A 940 5.73 -10.74 37.61
CA ASP A 940 4.82 -10.28 38.65
C ASP A 940 4.00 -9.06 38.18
N ALA A 941 2.82 -9.29 37.59
CA ALA A 941 1.94 -8.21 37.16
C ALA A 941 1.46 -7.35 38.37
N PRO A 942 1.45 -5.99 38.25
CA PRO A 942 1.59 -5.22 37.01
C PRO A 942 3.04 -4.82 36.63
N PHE A 943 4.08 -5.31 37.30
CA PHE A 943 5.46 -4.92 37.02
C PHE A 943 5.97 -5.50 35.70
N ASP A 944 6.07 -4.67 34.66
CA ASP A 944 6.47 -5.09 33.31
C ASP A 944 7.91 -4.66 32.95
N GLY A 945 8.57 -3.89 33.82
CA GLY A 945 9.94 -3.43 33.69
C GLY A 945 10.11 -2.22 32.76
N ILE A 946 9.02 -1.55 32.35
CA ILE A 946 9.01 -0.45 31.39
C ILE A 946 8.31 0.77 32.01
N ASN A 947 9.07 1.83 32.31
CA ASN A 947 8.53 3.10 32.80
C ASN A 947 7.64 2.94 34.06
N ASP A 948 7.91 1.93 34.88
CA ASP A 948 7.16 1.63 36.10
C ASP A 948 7.49 2.62 37.22
N THR A 949 6.54 2.82 38.14
CA THR A 949 6.83 3.35 39.47
C THR A 949 6.64 2.25 40.51
N VAL A 950 7.75 1.82 41.12
CA VAL A 950 7.79 0.70 42.06
C VAL A 950 8.04 1.23 43.48
N PHE A 951 7.21 0.79 44.44
CA PHE A 951 7.40 1.02 45.88
C PHE A 951 7.33 -0.32 46.60
N THR A 952 8.43 -0.80 47.17
CA THR A 952 8.40 -2.11 47.87
C THR A 952 7.88 -1.97 49.29
N GLY A 953 8.34 -0.94 50.02
CA GLY A 953 7.74 -0.54 51.29
C GLY A 953 8.68 -0.76 52.47
N ALA A 954 8.35 -1.69 53.36
CA ALA A 954 9.24 -2.06 54.46
C ALA A 954 9.45 -3.56 54.42
N GLY A 955 10.65 -4.04 54.72
CA GLY A 955 10.98 -5.43 54.46
C GLY A 955 12.41 -5.53 53.96
N ASN A 956 12.88 -6.74 53.69
CA ASN A 956 14.08 -6.91 52.90
C ASN A 956 13.59 -7.41 51.55
N ASP A 957 13.54 -6.51 50.59
CA ASP A 957 12.84 -6.67 49.33
C ASP A 957 13.83 -6.94 48.19
N GLU A 958 13.37 -7.64 47.15
CA GLU A 958 14.14 -7.90 45.94
C GLU A 958 13.37 -7.40 44.72
N VAL A 959 13.98 -6.53 43.91
CA VAL A 959 13.40 -6.03 42.65
C VAL A 959 14.29 -6.39 41.48
N ASP A 960 13.78 -7.15 40.52
CA ASP A 960 14.51 -7.50 39.30
C ASP A 960 13.86 -6.88 38.06
N ALA A 961 14.45 -5.80 37.55
CA ALA A 961 14.05 -5.14 36.30
C ALA A 961 14.87 -5.63 35.08
N GLN A 962 15.87 -6.49 35.27
CA GLN A 962 16.78 -6.96 34.21
C GLN A 962 16.22 -8.13 33.40
N THR A 963 15.18 -8.80 33.88
CA THR A 963 14.52 -9.93 33.18
C THR A 963 13.96 -9.54 31.80
N VAL A 964 13.68 -8.26 31.57
CA VAL A 964 13.07 -7.76 30.34
C VAL A 964 14.16 -7.36 29.35
N SER A 965 14.29 -8.16 28.29
CA SER A 965 15.29 -7.96 27.22
C SER A 965 14.81 -7.09 26.06
N LEU A 966 13.61 -6.50 26.17
CA LEU A 966 13.09 -5.58 25.18
C LEU A 966 13.96 -4.31 25.11
N PRO A 967 14.22 -3.74 23.93
CA PRO A 967 15.01 -2.50 23.80
C PRO A 967 14.47 -1.32 24.63
N ILE A 968 13.17 -1.37 24.92
CA ILE A 968 12.39 -0.36 25.65
C ILE A 968 12.39 -0.54 27.17
N ALA A 969 12.87 -1.67 27.69
CA ALA A 969 12.92 -1.93 29.12
C ALA A 969 13.73 -0.85 29.84
N GLY A 970 13.37 -0.57 31.10
CA GLY A 970 13.99 0.46 31.92
C GLY A 970 13.15 1.74 32.03
N ARG A 971 13.80 2.86 32.40
CA ARG A 971 13.15 4.12 32.81
C ARG A 971 12.24 3.98 34.04
N ASN A 972 12.43 2.93 34.81
CA ASN A 972 11.67 2.67 36.02
C ASN A 972 12.08 3.64 37.11
N ARG A 973 11.12 4.01 37.95
CA ARG A 973 11.34 4.75 39.19
C ARG A 973 11.06 3.84 40.37
N VAL A 974 12.12 3.37 41.03
CA VAL A 974 12.02 2.38 42.10
C VAL A 974 12.39 3.02 43.44
N ASN A 975 11.58 2.77 44.46
CA ASN A 975 11.86 3.11 45.84
C ASN A 975 11.75 1.85 46.71
N LEU A 976 12.89 1.44 47.28
CA LEU A 976 13.01 0.22 48.08
C LEU A 976 12.54 0.42 49.54
N GLY A 977 12.52 1.66 50.01
CA GLY A 977 11.86 2.00 51.26
C GLY A 977 12.71 1.70 52.50
N SER A 978 12.40 0.68 53.29
CA SER A 978 13.16 0.42 54.52
C SER A 978 13.44 -1.05 54.78
N GLY A 979 14.70 -1.33 55.08
CA GLY A 979 15.27 -2.65 55.34
C GLY A 979 16.45 -2.87 54.42
N ASN A 980 16.92 -4.10 54.29
CA ASN A 980 18.10 -4.37 53.46
C ASN A 980 17.63 -4.97 52.14
N ASP A 981 17.60 -4.15 51.10
CA ASP A 981 16.93 -4.46 49.84
C ASP A 981 17.95 -4.75 48.72
N THR A 982 17.54 -5.49 47.70
CA THR A 982 18.35 -5.80 46.52
C THR A 982 17.62 -5.37 45.25
N ILE A 983 18.32 -4.74 44.31
CA ILE A 983 17.76 -4.38 43.01
C ILE A 983 18.69 -4.68 41.84
N PHE A 984 18.13 -5.30 40.80
CA PHE A 984 18.77 -5.47 39.50
C PHE A 984 18.21 -4.45 38.51
N VAL A 985 19.01 -3.45 38.14
CA VAL A 985 18.58 -2.32 37.28
C VAL A 985 18.87 -2.58 35.81
N ASN A 986 17.98 -2.12 34.94
CA ASN A 986 18.10 -2.31 33.50
C ASN A 986 18.84 -1.12 32.84
N ARG A 987 18.11 -0.09 32.42
CA ARG A 987 18.67 1.09 31.75
C ARG A 987 17.87 2.34 32.05
N ASN A 988 18.56 3.46 32.22
CA ASN A 988 17.93 4.75 32.54
C ASN A 988 16.99 4.72 33.76
N ASP A 989 17.13 3.73 34.65
CA ASP A 989 16.32 3.60 35.86
C ASP A 989 16.73 4.64 36.89
N ARG A 990 15.78 5.01 37.76
CA ARG A 990 15.99 5.91 38.89
C ARG A 990 15.60 5.20 40.17
N VAL A 991 16.58 4.92 41.01
CA VAL A 991 16.40 4.04 42.16
C VAL A 991 16.82 4.74 43.45
N PHE A 992 16.01 4.56 44.49
CA PHE A 992 16.25 5.04 45.84
C PHE A 992 16.20 3.84 46.80
N GLY A 993 17.32 3.50 47.44
CA GLY A 993 17.39 2.49 48.50
C GLY A 993 16.67 2.95 49.76
N SER A 994 16.90 4.23 50.11
CA SER A 994 16.30 4.94 51.24
C SER A 994 16.93 4.58 52.58
N ALA A 995 16.51 3.53 53.29
CA ALA A 995 17.02 3.25 54.64
C ALA A 995 17.31 1.77 54.87
N GLY A 996 18.54 1.46 55.26
CA GLY A 996 19.06 0.12 55.46
C GLY A 996 20.25 -0.12 54.55
N ASN A 997 20.79 -1.34 54.56
CA ASN A 997 21.98 -1.66 53.79
C ASN A 997 21.57 -2.33 52.49
N ASP A 998 21.55 -1.57 51.40
CA ASP A 998 20.95 -1.95 50.13
C ASP A 998 22.00 -2.38 49.10
N GLU A 999 21.60 -3.27 48.19
CA GLU A 999 22.44 -3.78 47.11
C GLU A 999 21.87 -3.42 45.74
N PHE A 1000 22.64 -2.67 44.95
CA PHE A 1000 22.31 -2.29 43.58
C PHE A 1000 23.18 -3.06 42.60
N ASP A 1001 22.57 -3.82 41.69
CA ASP A 1001 23.27 -4.54 40.63
C ASP A 1001 22.89 -3.99 39.24
N ALA A 1002 23.84 -3.30 38.63
CA ALA A 1002 23.80 -2.81 37.26
C ALA A 1002 24.82 -3.52 36.36
N THR A 1003 25.32 -4.70 36.76
CA THR A 1003 26.37 -5.43 36.03
C THR A 1003 25.94 -5.77 34.60
N ASP A 1004 24.71 -6.26 34.42
CA ASP A 1004 24.12 -6.57 33.12
C ASP A 1004 23.26 -5.44 32.53
N GLY A 1005 23.09 -4.35 33.30
CA GLY A 1005 22.39 -3.14 32.92
C GLY A 1005 23.02 -2.45 31.70
N LYS A 1006 22.22 -1.69 30.95
CA LYS A 1006 22.68 -1.02 29.72
C LYS A 1006 23.04 0.46 29.92
N GLY A 1007 23.25 0.87 31.16
CA GLY A 1007 23.73 2.20 31.53
C GLY A 1007 22.65 3.28 31.65
N GLY A 1008 23.10 4.47 32.05
CA GLY A 1008 22.24 5.65 32.25
C GLY A 1008 21.43 5.63 33.55
N ASN A 1009 21.64 4.63 34.42
CA ASN A 1009 20.91 4.49 35.66
C ASN A 1009 21.36 5.55 36.69
N ARG A 1010 20.44 5.95 37.56
CA ARG A 1010 20.69 6.88 38.67
C ARG A 1010 20.25 6.22 39.95
N MET A 1011 21.21 5.85 40.78
CA MET A 1011 20.99 5.10 42.00
C MET A 1011 21.45 5.92 43.20
N SER A 1012 20.65 5.90 44.26
CA SER A 1012 20.94 6.54 45.54
C SER A 1012 20.73 5.52 46.65
N GLY A 1013 21.76 5.24 47.44
CA GLY A 1013 21.72 4.28 48.54
C GLY A 1013 20.85 4.80 49.67
N GLY A 1014 21.23 5.93 50.25
CA GLY A 1014 20.43 6.62 51.26
C GLY A 1014 21.11 6.56 52.61
N ALA A 1015 20.53 5.88 53.59
CA ALA A 1015 21.09 5.73 54.92
C ALA A 1015 21.37 4.26 55.22
N GLY A 1016 22.63 3.91 55.48
CA GLY A 1016 23.08 2.54 55.69
C GLY A 1016 24.39 2.30 54.97
N ASP A 1017 25.01 1.14 55.16
CA ASP A 1017 26.21 0.76 54.41
C ASP A 1017 25.78 0.04 53.12
N ASP A 1018 25.78 0.74 51.99
CA ASP A 1018 25.21 0.30 50.71
C ASP A 1018 26.27 -0.27 49.74
N ILE A 1019 25.85 -1.16 48.85
CA ILE A 1019 26.72 -1.80 47.86
C ILE A 1019 26.23 -1.55 46.43
N PHE A 1020 27.10 -1.02 45.58
CA PHE A 1020 26.83 -0.80 44.16
C PHE A 1020 27.74 -1.66 43.28
N ARG A 1021 27.15 -2.50 42.43
CA ARG A 1021 27.83 -3.23 41.35
C ARG A 1021 27.48 -2.55 40.03
N LEU A 1022 28.45 -1.89 39.40
CA LEU A 1022 28.19 -0.97 38.30
C LEU A 1022 28.81 -1.45 36.98
N GLY A 1023 27.99 -1.50 35.93
CA GLY A 1023 28.42 -1.82 34.57
C GLY A 1023 29.07 -0.61 33.89
N SER A 1024 28.29 0.10 33.06
CA SER A 1024 28.78 1.22 32.26
C SER A 1024 27.85 2.43 32.27
N GLY A 1025 28.40 3.64 32.45
CA GLY A 1025 27.69 4.90 32.23
C GLY A 1025 26.58 5.21 33.25
N ASP A 1026 26.70 4.70 34.48
CA ASP A 1026 25.75 4.91 35.56
C ASP A 1026 26.18 6.04 36.52
N ARG A 1027 25.23 6.53 37.32
CA ARG A 1027 25.48 7.44 38.44
C ARG A 1027 25.05 6.80 39.74
N ALA A 1028 25.98 6.67 40.68
CA ALA A 1028 25.73 6.11 42.00
C ALA A 1028 26.11 7.12 43.09
N LEU A 1029 25.20 7.30 44.05
CA LEU A 1029 25.38 8.12 45.25
C LEU A 1029 25.17 7.19 46.45
N GLY A 1030 26.19 7.04 47.29
CA GLY A 1030 26.14 6.22 48.50
C GLY A 1030 25.17 6.81 49.52
N GLY A 1031 25.60 7.85 50.21
CA GLY A 1031 24.73 8.60 51.12
C GLY A 1031 25.34 8.69 52.51
N ASP A 1032 24.56 8.37 53.54
CA ASP A 1032 25.04 8.28 54.93
C ASP A 1032 25.43 6.83 55.22
N GLY A 1033 26.70 6.53 55.50
CA GLY A 1033 27.17 5.18 55.77
C GLY A 1033 28.54 4.92 55.13
N ASN A 1034 29.06 3.70 55.26
CA ASN A 1034 30.30 3.30 54.61
C ASN A 1034 29.98 2.48 53.37
N ASP A 1035 29.96 3.14 52.22
CA ASP A 1035 29.42 2.57 50.99
C ASP A 1035 30.51 1.91 50.13
N GLU A 1036 30.15 0.87 49.39
CA GLU A 1036 31.07 0.11 48.55
C GLU A 1036 30.64 0.18 47.07
N PHE A 1037 31.53 0.69 46.21
CA PHE A 1037 31.31 0.79 44.77
C PHE A 1037 32.24 -0.15 44.00
N TYR A 1038 31.68 -1.19 43.39
CA TYR A 1038 32.35 -2.14 42.52
C TYR A 1038 32.06 -1.83 41.05
N VAL A 1039 33.03 -1.26 40.34
CA VAL A 1039 32.89 -1.01 38.89
C VAL A 1039 33.43 -2.19 38.08
N GLN A 1040 32.75 -2.48 36.97
CA GLN A 1040 33.07 -3.56 36.04
C GLN A 1040 33.80 -3.03 34.79
N SER A 1041 33.99 -3.89 33.79
CA SER A 1041 34.78 -3.59 32.57
C SER A 1041 34.15 -2.50 31.67
N GLY A 1042 32.89 -2.11 31.88
CA GLY A 1042 32.22 -1.05 31.15
C GLY A 1042 32.79 0.35 31.41
N GLY A 1043 32.77 0.78 32.67
CA GLY A 1043 33.35 2.06 33.09
C GLY A 1043 32.50 3.29 32.79
N ALA A 1044 33.10 4.48 32.76
CA ALA A 1044 32.41 5.77 32.58
C ALA A 1044 31.32 6.09 33.63
N ASN A 1045 31.39 5.47 34.82
CA ASN A 1045 30.45 5.72 35.91
C ASN A 1045 30.82 6.99 36.70
N LEU A 1046 29.82 7.65 37.28
CA LEU A 1046 29.97 8.78 38.20
C LEU A 1046 29.63 8.35 39.62
N LEU A 1047 30.61 8.39 40.51
CA LEU A 1047 30.53 7.84 41.87
C LEU A 1047 30.67 8.94 42.90
N SER A 1048 29.80 8.95 43.91
CA SER A 1048 29.87 9.85 45.06
C SER A 1048 29.62 9.02 46.32
N GLY A 1049 30.58 9.01 47.24
CA GLY A 1049 30.48 8.23 48.47
C GLY A 1049 29.49 8.85 49.45
N GLY A 1050 29.62 10.16 49.68
CA GLY A 1050 28.82 10.87 50.65
C GLY A 1050 29.50 10.94 52.01
N ALA A 1051 28.81 10.56 53.06
CA ALA A 1051 29.23 10.71 54.44
C ALA A 1051 29.53 9.34 55.07
N GLY A 1052 30.82 9.06 55.26
CA GLY A 1052 31.30 7.86 55.95
C GLY A 1052 32.66 7.48 55.39
N ALA A 1053 33.11 6.25 55.61
CA ALA A 1053 34.38 5.76 55.09
C ALA A 1053 34.14 4.86 53.87
N ASP A 1054 34.11 5.49 52.69
CA ASP A 1054 33.65 4.85 51.48
C ASP A 1054 34.76 4.12 50.71
N GLN A 1055 34.37 3.09 49.96
CA GLN A 1055 35.27 2.25 49.20
C GLN A 1055 34.95 2.29 47.71
N PHE A 1056 35.89 2.79 46.90
CA PHE A 1056 35.76 2.83 45.45
C PHE A 1056 36.64 1.76 44.79
N TRP A 1057 36.08 0.59 44.50
CA TRP A 1057 36.75 -0.53 43.85
C TRP A 1057 36.82 -0.33 42.33
N ILE A 1058 37.77 0.49 41.89
CA ILE A 1058 37.91 0.98 40.51
C ILE A 1058 38.42 -0.06 39.48
N ALA A 1059 38.81 -1.25 39.95
CA ALA A 1059 39.15 -2.38 39.10
C ALA A 1059 38.95 -3.70 39.85
N ASN A 1060 38.28 -4.65 39.21
CA ASN A 1060 37.88 -5.94 39.78
C ASN A 1060 38.24 -7.06 38.81
N VAL A 1061 39.48 -7.55 38.88
CA VAL A 1061 40.09 -8.55 37.96
C VAL A 1061 40.33 -8.03 36.54
N GLU A 1062 39.40 -7.26 35.97
CA GLU A 1062 39.51 -6.61 34.66
C GLU A 1062 39.61 -5.08 34.79
N LEU A 1063 40.14 -4.43 33.75
CA LEU A 1063 40.22 -2.96 33.66
C LEU A 1063 38.98 -2.41 32.93
N PRO A 1064 38.38 -1.31 33.41
CA PRO A 1064 37.30 -0.65 32.69
C PRO A 1064 37.78 -0.08 31.35
N THR A 1065 36.95 -0.21 30.32
CA THR A 1065 37.24 0.32 28.98
C THR A 1065 37.24 1.85 28.95
N SER A 1066 36.46 2.48 29.82
CA SER A 1066 36.41 3.93 30.03
C SER A 1066 36.65 4.30 31.50
N ALA A 1067 37.36 5.39 31.75
CA ALA A 1067 37.65 5.81 33.12
C ALA A 1067 36.37 6.18 33.89
N ASN A 1068 36.24 5.70 35.12
CA ASN A 1068 35.20 6.14 36.06
C ASN A 1068 35.58 7.47 36.71
N THR A 1069 34.63 8.21 37.26
CA THR A 1069 34.91 9.47 37.97
C THR A 1069 34.38 9.40 39.39
N ILE A 1070 35.26 9.60 40.37
CA ILE A 1070 34.93 9.75 41.79
C ILE A 1070 34.81 11.24 42.09
N LEU A 1071 33.67 11.66 42.64
CA LEU A 1071 33.27 13.06 42.71
C LEU A 1071 33.67 13.79 44.00
N ASP A 1072 33.76 13.09 45.13
CA ASP A 1072 33.83 13.66 46.47
C ASP A 1072 34.84 13.00 47.43
N PHE A 1073 35.77 12.18 46.91
CA PHE A 1073 36.73 11.42 47.70
C PHE A 1073 37.40 12.20 48.85
N GLU A 1074 37.20 11.76 50.09
CA GLU A 1074 37.81 12.33 51.30
C GLU A 1074 39.09 11.60 51.69
N LYS A 1075 40.23 12.29 51.52
CA LYS A 1075 41.54 11.73 51.83
C LYS A 1075 41.69 11.38 53.32
N GLY A 1076 41.92 10.09 53.59
CA GLY A 1076 42.18 9.59 54.95
C GLY A 1076 40.93 9.09 55.66
N VAL A 1077 39.78 9.19 55.00
CA VAL A 1077 38.51 8.58 55.38
C VAL A 1077 38.20 7.49 54.36
N ASP A 1078 38.13 7.85 53.07
CA ASP A 1078 37.81 6.93 51.97
C ASP A 1078 39.03 6.18 51.45
N VAL A 1079 38.77 5.05 50.77
CA VAL A 1079 39.78 4.24 50.12
C VAL A 1079 39.42 3.87 48.68
N ILE A 1080 40.45 3.70 47.86
CA ILE A 1080 40.33 3.25 46.48
C ILE A 1080 40.81 1.81 46.39
N GLY A 1081 39.89 0.90 46.09
CA GLY A 1081 40.15 -0.52 45.97
C GLY A 1081 40.63 -0.94 44.57
N VAL A 1082 41.60 -1.84 44.51
CA VAL A 1082 42.04 -2.51 43.28
C VAL A 1082 42.18 -4.00 43.57
N LEU A 1083 41.33 -4.81 42.95
CA LEU A 1083 41.26 -6.25 43.17
C LEU A 1083 41.84 -7.01 41.96
N GLY A 1084 42.79 -7.92 42.20
CA GLY A 1084 43.34 -8.81 41.16
C GLY A 1084 44.34 -8.18 40.20
N ILE A 1085 44.67 -6.89 40.35
CA ILE A 1085 45.66 -6.18 39.52
C ILE A 1085 46.87 -5.77 40.36
N SER A 1086 48.07 -6.00 39.81
CA SER A 1086 49.32 -5.75 40.51
C SER A 1086 49.53 -4.27 40.81
N ARG A 1087 49.79 -3.94 42.09
CA ARG A 1087 50.16 -2.60 42.55
C ARG A 1087 51.29 -1.93 41.77
N ASN A 1088 52.20 -2.70 41.17
CA ASN A 1088 53.32 -2.16 40.39
C ASN A 1088 52.89 -1.46 39.09
N THR A 1089 51.62 -1.60 38.69
CA THR A 1089 51.09 -0.97 37.47
C THR A 1089 50.40 0.37 37.74
N LEU A 1090 50.30 0.79 39.01
CA LEU A 1090 49.67 2.03 39.42
C LEU A 1090 50.47 3.26 38.98
N THR A 1091 49.80 4.16 38.28
CA THR A 1091 50.29 5.52 37.98
C THR A 1091 49.29 6.55 38.49
N LEU A 1092 49.79 7.68 39.00
CA LEU A 1092 48.98 8.79 39.50
C LEU A 1092 49.43 10.07 38.81
N ASN A 1093 48.57 10.65 37.97
CA ASN A 1093 48.87 11.85 37.21
C ASN A 1093 47.91 12.97 37.62
N VAL A 1094 48.45 14.14 37.96
CA VAL A 1094 47.61 15.32 38.26
C VAL A 1094 47.41 16.12 36.99
N ILE A 1095 46.16 16.27 36.56
CA ILE A 1095 45.77 17.02 35.36
C ILE A 1095 44.62 17.95 35.74
N ASN A 1096 44.80 19.26 35.52
CA ASN A 1096 43.78 20.29 35.77
C ASN A 1096 43.16 20.28 37.19
N GLY A 1097 43.92 19.87 38.22
CA GLY A 1097 43.45 19.81 39.60
C GLY A 1097 42.78 18.49 40.01
N ASN A 1098 42.66 17.53 39.08
CA ASN A 1098 42.16 16.18 39.32
C ASN A 1098 43.32 15.18 39.35
N THR A 1099 43.15 14.04 40.02
CA THR A 1099 44.10 12.92 39.95
C THR A 1099 43.55 11.82 39.04
N GLU A 1100 44.22 11.59 37.91
CA GLU A 1100 44.00 10.43 37.06
C GLU A 1100 44.77 9.22 37.61
N ILE A 1101 44.04 8.12 37.79
CA ILE A 1101 44.55 6.84 38.25
C ILE A 1101 44.71 5.94 37.03
N GLY A 1102 45.95 5.56 36.74
CA GLY A 1102 46.27 4.61 35.71
C GLY A 1102 46.64 3.25 36.27
N LEU A 1103 46.22 2.19 35.57
CA LEU A 1103 46.62 0.81 35.81
C LEU A 1103 47.00 0.18 34.47
N GLY A 1104 48.18 -0.43 34.39
CA GLY A 1104 48.62 -1.14 33.18
C GLY A 1104 48.82 -0.24 31.95
N GLY A 1105 48.96 1.08 32.14
CA GLY A 1105 49.07 2.06 31.06
C GLY A 1105 47.74 2.65 30.58
N GLN A 1106 46.60 2.24 31.18
CA GLN A 1106 45.27 2.78 30.91
C GLN A 1106 44.78 3.61 32.09
N THR A 1107 44.18 4.77 31.83
CA THR A 1107 43.46 5.54 32.87
C THR A 1107 42.15 4.84 33.19
N VAL A 1108 41.96 4.43 34.44
CA VAL A 1108 40.79 3.65 34.89
C VAL A 1108 39.85 4.43 35.79
N ALA A 1109 40.35 5.48 36.45
CA ALA A 1109 39.54 6.36 37.27
C ALA A 1109 40.12 7.77 37.31
N ILE A 1110 39.25 8.74 37.54
CA ILE A 1110 39.57 10.15 37.75
C ILE A 1110 38.98 10.55 39.09
N VAL A 1111 39.82 11.07 39.99
CA VAL A 1111 39.37 11.61 41.28
C VAL A 1111 39.28 13.13 41.15
N ASN A 1112 38.06 13.65 41.24
CA ASN A 1112 37.76 15.04 40.97
C ASN A 1112 38.20 15.95 42.13
N GLY A 1113 38.94 17.02 41.84
CA GLY A 1113 39.36 18.02 42.82
C GLY A 1113 40.35 17.56 43.89
N VAL A 1114 40.80 16.31 43.86
CA VAL A 1114 41.75 15.75 44.83
C VAL A 1114 43.12 15.58 44.20
N THR A 1115 44.16 16.03 44.90
CA THR A 1115 45.57 15.86 44.50
C THR A 1115 46.41 15.24 45.62
N GLY A 1116 47.55 14.65 45.27
CA GLY A 1116 48.49 14.10 46.25
C GLY A 1116 48.00 12.84 46.95
N LEU A 1117 47.28 11.96 46.24
CA LEU A 1117 46.94 10.61 46.71
C LEU A 1117 48.22 9.78 46.97
N ASP A 1118 48.22 8.97 48.02
CA ASP A 1118 49.33 8.08 48.39
C ASP A 1118 48.91 6.61 48.29
N ALA A 1119 49.70 5.83 47.57
CA ALA A 1119 49.42 4.42 47.29
C ALA A 1119 49.36 3.51 48.53
N ASN A 1120 49.85 3.93 49.70
CA ASN A 1120 49.81 3.16 50.96
C ASN A 1120 48.65 3.53 51.86
N THR A 1121 48.12 4.75 51.74
CA THR A 1121 47.10 5.25 52.67
C THR A 1121 45.76 5.51 52.01
N ASN A 1122 45.72 5.65 50.69
CA ASN A 1122 44.49 5.91 49.93
C ASN A 1122 44.06 4.72 49.06
N PHE A 1123 44.88 3.67 48.99
CA PHE A 1123 44.59 2.52 48.15
C PHE A 1123 44.62 1.22 48.96
N VAL A 1124 43.70 0.32 48.61
CA VAL A 1124 43.67 -1.06 49.09
C VAL A 1124 43.87 -1.97 47.88
N PHE A 1125 44.91 -2.80 47.90
CA PHE A 1125 45.18 -3.79 46.86
C PHE A 1125 44.93 -5.18 47.42
N VAL A 1126 44.07 -5.95 46.76
CA VAL A 1126 43.68 -7.32 47.16
C VAL A 1126 44.08 -8.34 46.09
#